data_AF-A0A067ND33-F1
#
_entry.id   AF-A0A067ND33-F1
#
_cell.length_a   1.000
_cell.length_b   1.000
_cell.length_c   1.000
_cell.angle_alpha   90.00
_cell.angle_beta   90.00
_cell.angle_gamma   90.00
#
_symmetry.space_group_name_H-M   'P 1'
#
loop_
_entity.id
_entity.type
_entity.pdbx_description
1 polymer ?
#
loop_
_entity_poly.entity_id
_entity_poly.type
_entity_poly.pdbx_seq_one_letter_code
_entity_poly.pdbx_strand_id
1 'polypeptide(L)'
;MSDTEENASSLGKRPRSDNEPAEIATPAQADVEESDDEDVGPMPMTGVEVQKKRRKGAKWSVLPHERLFLEHLPSADQYYKSFMHRDVINFCVMTKTDFLITSSIDGHVKLWKKQDTGIEFVKHYRAHLRPVTAVSASADGQIFASVSEDGTAKVFDVINFDMINIIKLGFTPSTCCWVHRRGQAQALLAVTDSASGSIKIYDGRGNDTPLMSVDDLHRFPVTVMAYSDRYDTVISADNQGFLEYWQPREPFGLPKNVPGLWQFKSQTDLYDFKKAKSTPSCITLSPDSLSFVTFSLPDRQIRIFSFLTGKLSRKYDESLTAIQEMQQAGTAVYRVEDMEFGRRLAVEKELELPGPDGHVPGTWINAIWDESGSFVIYPSLLGIKVVNVVTNRVVRLLGKDESSRFLNISIYQGAPAKRTITTMAMAASANPILADRTARDPHLFCTAYKRQRFYLFTRSEPEDTKSGDRDVFNERPTREEQSIASTTTTATNKGPSPVADTATIHTTVGDIHLRLFPAQAPKAVENFVGHARSSYFEGVIFHRVIPKFMIQTGDPLGDGTGGTSIWGREFEDEFSDDLKHDRPYTVSMANAGPGTNGSQFFITTTATPWLDKKHTIFGRVISGLEVVHAIENVKTNKTDKPYEDIKIINVDVE
;
A
#
# COMPACT_ATOMS: atom_id res chain seq x y z
N MET A 1 23.40 -74.71 -3.52
CA MET A 1 24.28 -75.12 -4.64
C MET A 1 24.24 -73.97 -5.63
N SER A 2 25.23 -73.11 -5.81
CA SER A 2 26.63 -73.06 -5.35
C SER A 2 27.07 -71.60 -5.41
N ASP A 3 27.75 -71.16 -4.35
CA ASP A 3 28.42 -69.86 -4.16
C ASP A 3 29.70 -69.69 -4.98
N THR A 4 30.09 -68.43 -5.23
CA THR A 4 31.45 -67.79 -5.18
C THR A 4 31.41 -66.46 -5.98
N GLU A 5 31.51 -65.24 -5.41
CA GLU A 5 32.65 -64.55 -4.75
C GLU A 5 33.97 -64.59 -5.56
N GLU A 6 34.50 -63.45 -6.03
CA GLU A 6 35.41 -62.55 -5.29
C GLU A 6 35.99 -61.38 -6.14
N ASN A 7 36.51 -60.39 -5.41
CA ASN A 7 37.06 -59.08 -5.82
C ASN A 7 38.49 -59.11 -6.39
N ALA A 8 38.95 -58.02 -7.05
CA ALA A 8 39.97 -57.09 -6.51
C ALA A 8 40.82 -56.30 -7.54
N SER A 9 40.90 -54.99 -7.26
CA SER A 9 42.08 -54.10 -7.22
C SER A 9 42.93 -53.71 -8.45
N SER A 10 42.92 -52.39 -8.72
CA SER A 10 44.04 -51.45 -8.94
C SER A 10 45.32 -51.87 -9.67
N LEU A 11 45.74 -51.10 -10.68
CA LEU A 11 47.09 -50.49 -10.81
C LEU A 11 47.24 -49.63 -12.08
N GLY A 12 47.61 -48.36 -11.89
CA GLY A 12 48.82 -47.76 -12.47
C GLY A 12 48.95 -47.46 -13.98
N LYS A 13 49.27 -46.18 -14.23
CA LYS A 13 50.20 -45.62 -15.24
C LYS A 13 49.67 -45.25 -16.64
N ARG A 14 49.87 -43.95 -16.95
CA ARG A 14 49.90 -43.34 -18.30
C ARG A 14 50.98 -43.97 -19.19
N PRO A 15 50.88 -43.83 -20.53
CA PRO A 15 51.67 -42.79 -21.19
C PRO A 15 50.94 -42.02 -22.32
N ARG A 16 51.58 -40.91 -22.73
CA ARG A 16 51.26 -40.00 -23.84
C ARG A 16 51.28 -40.67 -25.22
N SER A 17 50.48 -40.16 -26.16
CA SER A 17 50.96 -39.70 -27.49
C SER A 17 49.84 -39.01 -28.29
N ASP A 18 50.24 -37.94 -28.97
CA ASP A 18 49.48 -37.09 -29.91
C ASP A 18 48.94 -37.85 -31.14
N ASN A 19 47.75 -37.46 -31.62
CA ASN A 19 47.48 -36.94 -32.98
C ASN A 19 45.98 -36.94 -33.31
N GLU A 20 45.49 -35.77 -33.73
CA GLU A 20 44.26 -35.49 -34.49
C GLU A 20 44.16 -36.30 -35.81
N PRO A 21 43.02 -36.35 -36.58
CA PRO A 21 42.05 -35.25 -36.76
C PRO A 21 40.56 -35.61 -37.05
N ALA A 22 39.79 -34.51 -37.20
CA ALA A 22 38.67 -34.29 -38.12
C ALA A 22 37.22 -34.54 -37.63
N GLU A 23 36.57 -33.43 -37.24
CA GLU A 23 35.13 -33.23 -37.24
C GLU A 23 34.60 -32.89 -38.65
N ILE A 24 33.46 -33.47 -39.03
CA ILE A 24 32.40 -32.82 -39.80
C ILE A 24 31.05 -33.34 -39.27
N ALA A 25 30.21 -32.45 -38.73
CA ALA A 25 28.80 -32.26 -39.07
C ALA A 25 28.03 -31.53 -37.95
N THR A 26 27.29 -30.49 -38.36
CA THR A 26 26.43 -29.58 -37.61
C THR A 26 25.21 -30.28 -36.97
N PRO A 27 24.47 -29.62 -36.04
CA PRO A 27 23.29 -28.87 -36.51
C PRO A 27 22.87 -27.61 -35.71
N ALA A 28 22.09 -26.78 -36.43
CA ALA A 28 20.96 -25.97 -36.00
C ALA A 28 21.19 -24.76 -35.07
N GLN A 29 21.13 -23.57 -35.68
CA GLN A 29 20.83 -22.29 -35.05
C GLN A 29 19.41 -22.29 -34.47
N ALA A 30 19.29 -21.81 -33.24
CA ALA A 30 18.06 -21.24 -32.70
C ALA A 30 18.32 -19.76 -32.44
N ASP A 31 17.42 -18.93 -32.96
CA ASP A 31 17.46 -17.46 -32.91
C ASP A 31 17.54 -16.94 -31.48
N VAL A 32 18.51 -16.06 -31.23
CA VAL A 32 18.62 -15.25 -30.02
C VAL A 32 18.20 -13.85 -30.41
N GLU A 33 17.04 -13.41 -29.93
CA GLU A 33 16.68 -11.99 -29.91
C GLU A 33 17.62 -11.27 -28.94
N GLU A 34 18.45 -10.37 -29.47
CA GLU A 34 19.24 -9.42 -28.70
C GLU A 34 18.30 -8.36 -28.11
N SER A 35 18.20 -8.36 -26.77
CA SER A 35 17.56 -7.30 -25.99
C SER A 35 18.68 -6.47 -25.36
N ASP A 36 18.99 -5.33 -25.98
CA ASP A 36 19.78 -4.26 -25.37
C ASP A 36 18.93 -3.60 -24.27
N ASP A 37 19.14 -4.01 -23.01
CA ASP A 37 18.67 -3.26 -21.84
C ASP A 37 19.86 -2.98 -20.92
N GLU A 38 20.06 -1.70 -20.62
CA GLU A 38 21.13 -1.19 -19.75
C GLU A 38 21.04 -1.79 -18.33
N ASP A 39 22.11 -2.48 -17.93
CA ASP A 39 22.20 -3.35 -16.76
C ASP A 39 22.32 -2.55 -15.45
N VAL A 40 21.19 -2.29 -14.78
CA VAL A 40 21.16 -1.62 -13.47
C VAL A 40 20.78 -2.61 -12.35
N GLY A 41 21.78 -3.11 -11.62
CA GLY A 41 21.62 -3.92 -10.41
C GLY A 41 21.91 -3.13 -9.12
N PRO A 42 21.36 -3.52 -7.96
CA PRO A 42 21.69 -2.90 -6.68
C PRO A 42 23.16 -3.20 -6.33
N MET A 43 23.93 -2.16 -5.94
CA MET A 43 25.36 -2.29 -5.69
C MET A 43 25.67 -3.29 -4.56
N PRO A 44 26.53 -4.30 -4.81
CA PRO A 44 27.25 -4.96 -3.73
C PRO A 44 28.40 -4.06 -3.25
N MET A 45 28.57 -3.97 -1.93
CA MET A 45 29.58 -3.12 -1.29
C MET A 45 31.01 -3.47 -1.76
N THR A 46 31.82 -2.46 -2.09
CA THR A 46 33.27 -2.59 -2.29
C THR A 46 33.99 -2.59 -0.95
N GLY A 47 34.43 -3.77 -0.48
CA GLY A 47 35.08 -3.87 0.82
C GLY A 47 35.51 -5.27 1.24
N VAL A 48 36.03 -6.08 0.32
CA VAL A 48 36.93 -7.21 0.65
C VAL A 48 37.93 -7.32 -0.50
N GLU A 49 39.22 -7.06 -0.23
CA GLU A 49 40.29 -7.44 -1.14
C GLU A 49 40.35 -8.96 -1.24
N VAL A 50 39.52 -9.53 -2.13
CA VAL A 50 39.78 -10.85 -2.69
C VAL A 50 40.19 -10.59 -4.12
N GLN A 51 41.49 -10.74 -4.40
CA GLN A 51 42.00 -10.82 -5.77
C GLN A 51 41.28 -11.94 -6.53
N LYS A 52 40.17 -11.62 -7.20
CA LYS A 52 39.50 -12.57 -8.10
C LYS A 52 40.05 -12.37 -9.50
N LYS A 53 40.93 -13.29 -9.90
CA LYS A 53 41.14 -13.64 -11.32
C LYS A 53 39.76 -13.75 -11.98
N ARG A 54 39.51 -12.96 -13.02
CA ARG A 54 38.30 -13.05 -13.87
C ARG A 54 38.18 -14.49 -14.39
N ARG A 55 37.29 -15.29 -13.80
CA ARG A 55 36.82 -16.53 -14.43
C ARG A 55 35.92 -16.12 -15.58
N LYS A 56 36.43 -16.20 -16.80
CA LYS A 56 35.59 -16.22 -18.01
C LYS A 56 34.57 -17.36 -17.85
N GLY A 57 33.28 -17.04 -17.98
CA GLY A 57 32.20 -18.03 -18.05
C GLY A 57 31.41 -18.29 -16.75
N ALA A 58 31.08 -17.27 -15.95
CA ALA A 58 30.02 -17.44 -14.95
C ALA A 58 28.68 -17.51 -15.68
N LYS A 59 28.07 -18.71 -15.79
CA LYS A 59 26.68 -18.87 -16.19
C LYS A 59 25.83 -18.00 -15.27
N TRP A 60 25.10 -17.04 -15.84
CA TRP A 60 24.13 -16.26 -15.08
C TRP A 60 23.12 -17.22 -14.44
N SER A 61 22.91 -17.12 -13.13
CA SER A 61 21.90 -17.94 -12.45
C SER A 61 20.54 -17.39 -12.82
N VAL A 62 19.83 -18.08 -13.70
CA VAL A 62 18.44 -17.78 -14.05
C VAL A 62 17.54 -18.49 -13.04
N LEU A 63 16.54 -17.78 -12.51
CA LEU A 63 15.50 -18.39 -11.69
C LEU A 63 14.55 -19.16 -12.62
N PRO A 64 14.41 -20.50 -12.51
CA PRO A 64 13.46 -21.23 -13.32
C PRO A 64 12.03 -20.72 -13.10
N HIS A 65 11.27 -20.54 -14.17
CA HIS A 65 9.89 -20.04 -14.13
C HIS A 65 9.71 -18.66 -13.46
N GLU A 66 10.72 -17.80 -13.49
CA GLU A 66 10.67 -16.44 -12.94
C GLU A 66 9.41 -15.66 -13.32
N ARG A 67 9.00 -15.73 -14.60
CA ARG A 67 7.78 -15.08 -15.10
C ARG A 67 6.52 -15.48 -14.33
N LEU A 68 6.37 -16.76 -13.99
CA LEU A 68 5.22 -17.26 -13.24
C LEU A 68 5.19 -16.69 -11.82
N PHE A 69 6.35 -16.60 -11.16
CA PHE A 69 6.43 -16.00 -9.83
C PHE A 69 6.13 -14.50 -9.86
N LEU A 70 6.61 -13.80 -10.90
CA LEU A 70 6.29 -12.39 -11.12
C LEU A 70 4.81 -12.15 -11.41
N GLU A 71 4.12 -13.08 -12.08
CA GLU A 71 2.67 -13.02 -12.28
C GLU A 71 1.90 -13.15 -10.95
N HIS A 72 2.49 -13.75 -9.91
CA HIS A 72 1.92 -13.83 -8.56
C HIS A 72 2.30 -12.64 -7.66
N LEU A 73 2.89 -11.59 -8.21
CA LEU A 73 3.21 -10.37 -7.48
C LEU A 73 2.46 -9.17 -8.07
N PRO A 74 2.15 -8.13 -7.26
CA PRO A 74 1.61 -6.87 -7.76
C PRO A 74 2.55 -6.23 -8.77
N SER A 75 1.98 -5.62 -9.81
CA SER A 75 2.72 -5.04 -10.94
C SER A 75 2.44 -3.55 -11.16
N ALA A 76 1.39 -3.00 -10.54
CA ALA A 76 1.02 -1.61 -10.72
C ALA A 76 2.08 -0.67 -10.10
N ASP A 77 2.42 0.39 -10.83
CA ASP A 77 3.35 1.42 -10.38
C ASP A 77 2.71 2.30 -9.29
N GLN A 78 1.40 2.53 -9.35
CA GLN A 78 0.65 3.30 -8.34
C GLN A 78 -0.16 2.39 -7.42
N TYR A 79 -0.57 2.93 -6.26
CA TYR A 79 -1.49 2.20 -5.41
C TYR A 79 -2.89 2.19 -6.05
N TYR A 80 -3.55 1.04 -5.94
CA TYR A 80 -4.89 0.80 -6.43
C TYR A 80 -5.96 1.46 -5.54
N LYS A 81 -5.86 1.26 -4.22
CA LYS A 81 -6.77 1.86 -3.24
C LYS A 81 -6.07 2.23 -1.95
N SER A 82 -6.58 3.25 -1.25
CA SER A 82 -6.20 3.55 0.13
C SER A 82 -7.41 3.52 1.05
N PHE A 83 -7.18 3.17 2.32
CA PHE A 83 -8.23 3.12 3.33
C PHE A 83 -7.78 3.87 4.58
N MET A 84 -8.72 4.60 5.18
CA MET A 84 -8.49 5.38 6.39
C MET A 84 -8.47 4.55 7.67
N HIS A 85 -7.56 4.97 8.53
CA HIS A 85 -7.51 4.62 9.93
C HIS A 85 -7.76 5.87 10.77
N ARG A 86 -7.97 5.66 12.07
CA ARG A 86 -8.24 6.75 13.01
C ARG A 86 -7.01 7.65 13.24
N ASP A 87 -5.82 7.07 13.18
CA ASP A 87 -4.55 7.76 13.34
C ASP A 87 -3.46 6.99 12.55
N VAL A 88 -2.20 7.44 12.62
CA VAL A 88 -1.07 6.88 11.88
C VAL A 88 -0.93 5.37 12.15
N ILE A 89 -0.72 4.61 11.07
CA ILE A 89 -0.67 3.15 11.13
C ILE A 89 0.79 2.72 11.29
N ASN A 90 1.06 1.89 12.28
CA ASN A 90 2.41 1.38 12.57
C ASN A 90 2.65 -0.01 11.97
N PHE A 91 1.69 -0.93 12.07
CA PHE A 91 1.82 -2.30 11.60
C PHE A 91 0.68 -2.72 10.67
N CYS A 92 1.05 -3.55 9.69
CA CYS A 92 0.16 -4.14 8.70
C CYS A 92 0.56 -5.61 8.53
N VAL A 93 -0.27 -6.54 9.01
CA VAL A 93 0.05 -7.98 9.03
C VAL A 93 -1.02 -8.76 8.28
N MET A 94 -0.61 -9.47 7.22
CA MET A 94 -1.44 -10.46 6.56
C MET A 94 -1.30 -11.81 7.26
N THR A 95 -2.42 -12.37 7.70
CA THR A 95 -2.48 -13.70 8.32
C THR A 95 -2.63 -14.79 7.24
N LYS A 96 -2.30 -16.03 7.58
CA LYS A 96 -2.51 -17.20 6.68
C LYS A 96 -3.98 -17.60 6.51
N THR A 97 -4.88 -16.96 7.25
CA THR A 97 -6.33 -17.14 7.20
C THR A 97 -7.01 -16.05 6.38
N ASP A 98 -6.24 -15.33 5.55
CA ASP A 98 -6.69 -14.30 4.60
C ASP A 98 -7.30 -13.06 5.26
N PHE A 99 -6.88 -12.77 6.50
CA PHE A 99 -7.20 -11.52 7.19
C PHE A 99 -5.99 -10.60 7.24
N LEU A 100 -6.21 -9.36 6.83
CA LEU A 100 -5.31 -8.25 7.08
C LEU A 100 -5.64 -7.62 8.44
N ILE A 101 -4.63 -7.45 9.27
CA ILE A 101 -4.74 -6.78 10.55
C ILE A 101 -3.87 -5.52 10.53
N THR A 102 -4.49 -4.38 10.76
CA THR A 102 -3.81 -3.08 10.82
C THR A 102 -3.90 -2.52 12.24
N SER A 103 -2.80 -1.97 12.75
CA SER A 103 -2.80 -1.27 14.04
C SER A 103 -2.32 0.17 13.90
N SER A 104 -2.81 1.02 14.80
CA SER A 104 -2.46 2.44 14.84
C SER A 104 -1.77 2.81 16.15
N ILE A 105 -1.03 3.92 16.09
CA ILE A 105 -0.32 4.51 17.23
C ILE A 105 -1.25 4.93 18.37
N ASP A 106 -2.54 5.08 18.12
CA ASP A 106 -3.53 5.44 19.15
C ASP A 106 -4.11 4.21 19.89
N GLY A 107 -3.61 3.01 19.58
CA GLY A 107 -4.07 1.76 20.21
C GLY A 107 -5.25 1.09 19.50
N HIS A 108 -5.66 1.56 18.33
CA HIS A 108 -6.73 0.95 17.55
C HIS A 108 -6.21 -0.19 16.65
N VAL A 109 -6.95 -1.30 16.60
CA VAL A 109 -6.68 -2.46 15.75
C VAL A 109 -7.91 -2.72 14.87
N LYS A 110 -7.72 -2.84 13.57
CA LYS A 110 -8.79 -3.16 12.60
C LYS A 110 -8.47 -4.47 11.87
N LEU A 111 -9.50 -5.28 11.69
CA LEU A 111 -9.46 -6.51 10.94
C LEU A 111 -10.19 -6.31 9.62
N TRP A 112 -9.54 -6.73 8.54
CA TRP A 112 -10.05 -6.67 7.18
C TRP A 112 -9.97 -8.06 6.57
N LYS A 113 -11.04 -8.49 5.91
CA LYS A 113 -11.08 -9.77 5.21
C LYS A 113 -10.69 -9.58 3.77
N LYS A 114 -9.79 -10.41 3.26
CA LYS A 114 -9.53 -10.46 1.83
C LYS A 114 -10.72 -11.12 1.13
N GLN A 115 -11.30 -10.41 0.18
CA GLN A 115 -12.33 -10.95 -0.72
C GLN A 115 -11.68 -11.39 -2.03
N ASP A 116 -12.43 -11.92 -3.00
CA ASP A 116 -11.87 -12.24 -4.32
C ASP A 116 -11.27 -10.97 -4.95
N THR A 117 -12.05 -9.88 -4.96
CA THR A 117 -11.63 -8.55 -5.40
C THR A 117 -11.56 -7.57 -4.22
N GLY A 118 -10.38 -7.02 -3.94
CA GLY A 118 -10.18 -6.06 -2.85
C GLY A 118 -10.31 -6.65 -1.44
N ILE A 119 -10.67 -5.79 -0.47
CA ILE A 119 -10.81 -6.12 0.96
C ILE A 119 -12.10 -5.56 1.54
N GLU A 120 -12.59 -6.19 2.59
CA GLU A 120 -13.77 -5.76 3.34
C GLU A 120 -13.41 -5.49 4.80
N PHE A 121 -13.93 -4.40 5.36
CA PHE A 121 -13.81 -4.12 6.78
C PHE A 121 -14.66 -5.08 7.60
N VAL A 122 -14.07 -5.76 8.58
CA VAL A 122 -14.77 -6.74 9.42
C VAL A 122 -15.09 -6.18 10.79
N LYS A 123 -14.04 -5.77 11.51
CA LYS A 123 -14.19 -5.39 12.92
C LYS A 123 -13.12 -4.39 13.33
N HIS A 124 -13.50 -3.54 14.27
CA HIS A 124 -12.63 -2.55 14.87
C HIS A 124 -12.59 -2.74 16.39
N TYR A 125 -11.38 -2.76 16.92
CA TYR A 125 -11.08 -2.77 18.34
C TYR A 125 -10.34 -1.49 18.75
N ARG A 126 -10.83 -0.83 19.80
CA ARG A 126 -9.98 0.04 20.62
C ARG A 126 -9.21 -0.87 21.58
N ALA A 127 -8.15 -1.49 21.06
CA ALA A 127 -7.40 -2.49 21.80
C ALA A 127 -6.68 -1.84 22.98
N HIS A 128 -5.91 -0.78 22.76
CA HIS A 128 -5.04 -0.19 23.78
C HIS A 128 -5.36 1.28 24.06
N LEU A 129 -4.88 1.78 25.20
CA LEU A 129 -4.98 3.21 25.57
C LEU A 129 -3.70 3.99 25.24
N ARG A 130 -2.63 3.28 24.92
CA ARG A 130 -1.31 3.79 24.55
C ARG A 130 -0.89 3.18 23.22
N PRO A 131 0.20 3.66 22.60
CA PRO A 131 0.69 3.11 21.35
C PRO A 131 0.97 1.61 21.40
N VAL A 132 0.65 0.93 20.31
CA VAL A 132 1.00 -0.48 20.10
C VAL A 132 2.49 -0.55 19.77
N THR A 133 3.28 -1.26 20.59
CA THR A 133 4.73 -1.37 20.42
C THR A 133 5.11 -2.50 19.47
N ALA A 134 4.36 -3.60 19.49
CA ALA A 134 4.57 -4.71 18.57
C ALA A 134 3.29 -5.54 18.38
N VAL A 135 3.30 -6.31 17.30
CA VAL A 135 2.22 -7.23 16.94
C VAL A 135 2.78 -8.55 16.44
N SER A 136 2.05 -9.64 16.64
CA SER A 136 2.44 -10.95 16.13
C SER A 136 1.23 -11.80 15.77
N ALA A 137 1.24 -12.38 14.57
CA ALA A 137 0.30 -13.42 14.16
C ALA A 137 0.92 -14.80 14.37
N SER A 138 0.12 -15.79 14.79
CA SER A 138 0.58 -17.16 14.97
C SER A 138 0.99 -17.80 13.64
N ALA A 139 1.78 -18.87 13.73
CA ALA A 139 2.26 -19.59 12.56
C ALA A 139 1.14 -20.19 11.68
N ASP A 140 -0.05 -20.42 12.23
CA ASP A 140 -1.26 -20.85 11.53
C ASP A 140 -2.21 -19.70 11.15
N GLY A 141 -1.96 -18.47 11.64
CA GLY A 141 -2.78 -17.30 11.39
C GLY A 141 -4.13 -17.28 12.14
N GLN A 142 -4.35 -18.17 13.09
CA GLN A 142 -5.62 -18.25 13.83
C GLN A 142 -5.70 -17.26 15.00
N ILE A 143 -4.55 -16.96 15.62
CA ILE A 143 -4.48 -16.04 16.74
C ILE A 143 -3.51 -14.91 16.45
N PHE A 144 -3.83 -13.75 17.01
CA PHE A 144 -3.07 -12.53 16.86
C PHE A 144 -2.85 -11.91 18.24
N ALA A 145 -1.68 -11.34 18.47
CA ALA A 145 -1.35 -10.61 19.68
C ALA A 145 -0.94 -9.18 19.34
N SER A 146 -1.42 -8.23 20.14
CA SER A 146 -0.89 -6.87 20.19
C SER A 146 -0.37 -6.56 21.58
N VAL A 147 0.78 -5.90 21.65
CA VAL A 147 1.37 -5.41 22.91
C VAL A 147 1.51 -3.89 22.85
N SER A 148 1.36 -3.23 23.98
CA SER A 148 1.37 -1.77 24.08
C SER A 148 2.09 -1.30 25.32
N GLU A 149 2.55 -0.05 25.29
CA GLU A 149 3.12 0.64 26.44
C GLU A 149 2.16 0.77 27.63
N ASP A 150 0.86 0.47 27.45
CA ASP A 150 -0.09 0.36 28.55
C ASP A 150 0.18 -0.83 29.50
N GLY A 151 1.19 -1.66 29.20
CA GLY A 151 1.59 -2.80 30.03
C GLY A 151 0.69 -4.02 29.85
N THR A 152 -0.09 -4.07 28.76
CA THR A 152 -0.98 -5.18 28.44
C THR A 152 -0.61 -5.85 27.11
N ALA A 153 -0.77 -7.17 27.06
CA ALA A 153 -0.82 -7.93 25.83
C ALA A 153 -2.27 -8.37 25.60
N LYS A 154 -2.82 -8.11 24.43
CA LYS A 154 -4.18 -8.51 24.06
C LYS A 154 -4.12 -9.56 22.98
N VAL A 155 -4.86 -10.65 23.20
CA VAL A 155 -4.91 -11.80 22.31
C VAL A 155 -6.26 -11.84 21.63
N PHE A 156 -6.23 -11.99 20.31
CA PHE A 156 -7.37 -11.99 19.43
C PHE A 156 -7.45 -13.33 18.70
N ASP A 157 -8.64 -13.88 18.62
CA ASP A 157 -9.00 -14.92 17.67
C ASP A 157 -9.36 -14.24 16.35
N VAL A 158 -8.56 -14.51 15.32
CA VAL A 158 -8.67 -13.87 14.01
C VAL A 158 -9.89 -14.40 13.26
N ILE A 159 -10.27 -15.67 13.46
CA ILE A 159 -11.36 -16.31 12.72
C ILE A 159 -12.71 -15.91 13.31
N ASN A 160 -12.80 -15.92 14.65
CA ASN A 160 -14.03 -15.56 15.36
C ASN A 160 -14.17 -14.06 15.56
N PHE A 161 -13.15 -13.29 15.17
CA PHE A 161 -13.07 -11.84 15.33
C PHE A 161 -13.25 -11.42 16.78
N ASP A 162 -12.72 -12.16 17.75
CA ASP A 162 -12.96 -11.88 19.16
C ASP A 162 -11.66 -11.67 19.93
N MET A 163 -11.68 -10.72 20.86
CA MET A 163 -10.58 -10.57 21.82
C MET A 163 -10.76 -11.62 22.91
N ILE A 164 -9.93 -12.65 22.88
CA ILE A 164 -10.06 -13.83 23.74
C ILE A 164 -9.39 -13.66 25.09
N ASN A 165 -8.35 -12.83 25.18
CA ASN A 165 -7.62 -12.64 26.43
C ASN A 165 -6.97 -11.26 26.53
N ILE A 166 -6.81 -10.80 27.77
CA ILE A 166 -6.06 -9.59 28.12
C ILE A 166 -5.08 -10.00 29.22
N ILE A 167 -3.80 -10.03 28.89
CA ILE A 167 -2.73 -10.40 29.80
C ILE A 167 -2.11 -9.12 30.35
N LYS A 168 -2.15 -8.95 31.68
CA LYS A 168 -1.47 -7.85 32.37
C LYS A 168 -0.02 -8.24 32.66
N LEU A 169 0.92 -7.58 32.00
CA LEU A 169 2.33 -7.97 32.03
C LEU A 169 3.06 -7.48 33.28
N GLY A 170 2.64 -6.34 33.83
CA GLY A 170 3.29 -5.71 34.99
C GLY A 170 4.63 -5.00 34.68
N PHE A 171 4.95 -4.84 33.40
CA PHE A 171 6.09 -4.06 32.88
C PHE A 171 5.73 -3.50 31.50
N THR A 172 6.56 -2.60 30.97
CA THR A 172 6.36 -2.00 29.65
C THR A 172 6.92 -2.93 28.57
N PRO A 173 6.09 -3.48 27.67
CA PRO A 173 6.57 -4.42 26.66
C PRO A 173 7.26 -3.73 25.47
N SER A 174 8.35 -4.32 25.00
CA SER A 174 9.06 -3.90 23.78
C SER A 174 8.55 -4.64 22.54
N THR A 175 8.65 -5.97 22.53
CA THR A 175 8.23 -6.80 21.39
C THR A 175 7.50 -8.07 21.83
N CYS A 176 6.79 -8.71 20.90
CA CYS A 176 6.09 -9.97 21.14
C CYS A 176 6.20 -10.94 19.96
N CYS A 177 6.14 -12.24 20.24
CA CYS A 177 6.18 -13.28 19.22
C CYS A 177 5.46 -14.55 19.70
N TRP A 178 4.65 -15.17 18.83
CA TRP A 178 4.13 -16.51 19.09
C TRP A 178 5.23 -17.55 18.89
N VAL A 179 5.50 -18.36 19.92
CA VAL A 179 6.62 -19.30 20.00
C VAL A 179 6.15 -20.75 20.17
N HIS A 180 5.09 -21.13 19.47
CA HIS A 180 4.55 -22.48 19.50
C HIS A 180 4.43 -23.07 18.09
N ARG A 181 4.47 -24.40 18.00
CA ARG A 181 4.26 -25.10 16.73
C ARG A 181 2.81 -25.05 16.30
N ARG A 182 2.56 -25.20 14.99
CA ARG A 182 1.19 -25.37 14.48
C ARG A 182 0.54 -26.61 15.08
N GLY A 183 -0.72 -26.47 15.49
CA GLY A 183 -1.50 -27.54 16.12
C GLY A 183 -1.09 -27.87 17.56
N GLN A 184 -0.13 -27.14 18.15
CA GLN A 184 0.16 -27.26 19.56
C GLN A 184 -1.02 -26.73 20.38
N ALA A 185 -1.48 -27.49 21.37
CA ALA A 185 -2.65 -27.12 22.17
C ALA A 185 -2.43 -25.83 22.98
N GLN A 186 -1.20 -25.63 23.47
CA GLN A 186 -0.81 -24.46 24.23
C GLN A 186 -0.28 -23.36 23.32
N ALA A 187 -0.92 -22.20 23.36
CA ALA A 187 -0.53 -21.03 22.60
C ALA A 187 0.51 -20.23 23.39
N LEU A 188 1.80 -20.45 23.12
CA LEU A 188 2.87 -19.76 23.84
C LEU A 188 3.17 -18.39 23.22
N LEU A 189 3.00 -17.31 23.99
CA LEU A 189 3.32 -15.94 23.61
C LEU A 189 4.55 -15.46 24.38
N ALA A 190 5.65 -15.21 23.66
CA ALA A 190 6.83 -14.57 24.23
C ALA A 190 6.68 -13.04 24.18
N VAL A 191 6.90 -12.37 25.30
CA VAL A 191 6.84 -10.91 25.44
C VAL A 191 8.11 -10.43 26.14
N THR A 192 8.71 -9.37 25.62
CA THR A 192 9.96 -8.81 26.14
C THR A 192 9.74 -7.49 26.85
N ASP A 193 10.55 -7.23 27.86
CA ASP A 193 10.56 -5.95 28.58
C ASP A 193 11.36 -4.89 27.79
N SER A 194 10.92 -3.64 27.82
CA SER A 194 11.65 -2.52 27.21
C SER A 194 12.85 -2.06 28.04
N ALA A 195 12.85 -2.33 29.35
CA ALA A 195 13.93 -1.93 30.25
C ALA A 195 15.01 -3.00 30.44
N SER A 196 14.70 -4.26 30.17
CA SER A 196 15.60 -5.40 30.41
C SER A 196 15.65 -6.37 29.22
N GLY A 197 16.68 -7.20 29.16
CA GLY A 197 16.77 -8.29 28.15
C GLY A 197 15.92 -9.51 28.48
N SER A 198 15.04 -9.44 29.48
CA SER A 198 14.21 -10.56 29.92
C SER A 198 13.08 -10.84 28.92
N ILE A 199 12.87 -12.13 28.64
CA ILE A 199 11.79 -12.63 27.79
C ILE A 199 10.87 -13.49 28.65
N LYS A 200 9.61 -13.10 28.77
CA LYS A 200 8.60 -13.86 29.53
C LYS A 200 7.64 -14.55 28.58
N ILE A 201 7.41 -15.84 28.81
CA ILE A 201 6.52 -16.66 27.99
C ILE A 201 5.20 -16.86 28.74
N TYR A 202 4.11 -16.44 28.12
CA TYR A 202 2.76 -16.55 28.63
C TYR A 202 1.98 -17.61 27.85
N ASP A 203 0.95 -18.17 28.49
CA ASP A 203 -0.11 -18.86 27.77
C ASP A 203 -1.09 -17.81 27.23
N GLY A 204 -1.25 -17.75 25.91
CA GLY A 204 -2.15 -16.81 25.25
C GLY A 204 -3.61 -16.95 25.69
N ARG A 205 -4.02 -18.13 26.19
CA ARG A 205 -5.36 -18.39 26.75
C ARG A 205 -5.37 -18.56 28.27
N GLY A 206 -4.22 -18.38 28.92
CA GLY A 206 -4.07 -18.53 30.37
C GLY A 206 -4.22 -17.21 31.13
N ASN A 207 -3.62 -17.19 32.32
CA ASN A 207 -3.70 -16.07 33.24
C ASN A 207 -2.54 -15.07 33.05
N ASP A 208 -2.55 -13.99 33.85
CA ASP A 208 -1.52 -12.94 33.89
C ASP A 208 -0.12 -13.41 34.38
N THR A 209 0.03 -14.69 34.72
CA THR A 209 1.29 -15.25 35.23
C THR A 209 2.13 -15.84 34.10
N PRO A 210 3.42 -15.46 33.96
CA PRO A 210 4.30 -16.08 32.98
C PRO A 210 4.53 -17.55 33.33
N LEU A 211 4.50 -18.42 32.31
CA LEU A 211 4.84 -19.84 32.45
C LEU A 211 6.35 -20.02 32.63
N MET A 212 7.13 -19.23 31.91
CA MET A 212 8.60 -19.31 31.89
C MET A 212 9.19 -17.89 31.75
N SER A 213 10.38 -17.69 32.30
CA SER A 213 11.19 -16.48 32.11
C SER A 213 12.56 -16.86 31.57
N VAL A 214 13.06 -16.10 30.61
CA VAL A 214 14.38 -16.23 30.02
C VAL A 214 15.14 -14.93 30.29
N ASP A 215 15.98 -14.94 31.31
CA ASP A 215 16.63 -13.72 31.81
C ASP A 215 18.09 -13.59 31.36
N ASP A 216 18.75 -14.73 31.06
CA ASP A 216 20.20 -14.77 30.78
C ASP A 216 20.56 -14.74 29.29
N LEU A 217 19.58 -14.72 28.39
CA LEU A 217 19.83 -14.80 26.95
C LEU A 217 20.37 -13.48 26.37
N HIS A 218 19.74 -12.36 26.75
CA HIS A 218 20.13 -11.02 26.30
C HIS A 218 20.44 -10.15 27.51
N ARG A 219 21.53 -9.40 27.42
CA ARG A 219 21.88 -8.40 28.45
C ARG A 219 21.11 -7.09 28.26
N PHE A 220 20.72 -6.79 27.02
CA PHE A 220 20.07 -5.54 26.64
C PHE A 220 18.64 -5.82 26.15
N PRO A 221 17.76 -4.79 26.15
CA PRO A 221 16.39 -4.93 25.66
C PRO A 221 16.31 -5.52 24.26
N VAL A 222 15.44 -6.51 24.11
CA VAL A 222 15.17 -7.20 22.84
C VAL A 222 14.22 -6.34 22.01
N THR A 223 14.61 -6.05 20.77
CA THR A 223 13.86 -5.18 19.85
C THR A 223 12.95 -5.97 18.92
N VAL A 224 13.37 -7.14 18.47
CA VAL A 224 12.60 -7.96 17.51
C VAL A 224 12.80 -9.45 17.75
N MET A 225 11.73 -10.23 17.51
CA MET A 225 11.73 -11.68 17.58
C MET A 225 10.97 -12.29 16.40
N ALA A 226 11.40 -13.47 15.95
CA ALA A 226 10.72 -14.27 14.94
C ALA A 226 10.85 -15.76 15.26
N TYR A 227 9.76 -16.51 15.09
CA TYR A 227 9.72 -17.94 15.37
C TYR A 227 9.64 -18.77 14.08
N SER A 228 10.52 -19.77 13.97
CA SER A 228 10.44 -20.78 12.92
C SER A 228 9.72 -22.03 13.44
N ASP A 229 8.50 -22.24 12.94
CA ASP A 229 7.70 -23.43 13.17
C ASP A 229 8.38 -24.72 12.67
N ARG A 230 9.17 -24.63 11.59
CA ARG A 230 9.87 -25.77 10.99
C ARG A 230 10.98 -26.31 11.90
N TYR A 231 11.75 -25.42 12.51
CA TYR A 231 12.92 -25.78 13.33
C TYR A 231 12.65 -25.69 14.83
N ASP A 232 11.48 -25.16 15.22
CA ASP A 232 11.11 -24.90 16.61
C ASP A 232 12.15 -24.05 17.33
N THR A 233 12.47 -22.92 16.70
CA THR A 233 13.55 -22.03 17.09
C THR A 233 13.09 -20.60 16.94
N VAL A 234 13.38 -19.79 17.95
CA VAL A 234 13.20 -18.35 17.96
C VAL A 234 14.51 -17.68 17.61
N ILE A 235 14.46 -16.70 16.71
CA ILE A 235 15.53 -15.73 16.49
C ILE A 235 15.11 -14.46 17.22
N SER A 236 16.01 -13.92 18.02
CA SER A 236 15.79 -12.67 18.77
C SER A 236 16.98 -11.74 18.59
N ALA A 237 16.73 -10.44 18.55
CA ALA A 237 17.78 -9.43 18.45
C ALA A 237 17.64 -8.36 19.52
N ASP A 238 18.77 -7.93 20.08
CA ASP A 238 18.83 -6.84 21.06
C ASP A 238 19.14 -5.47 20.42
N ASN A 239 19.01 -4.42 21.23
CA ASN A 239 19.33 -3.05 20.82
C ASN A 239 20.83 -2.77 20.63
N GLN A 240 21.72 -3.72 20.90
CA GLN A 240 23.16 -3.64 20.63
C GLN A 240 23.56 -4.43 19.36
N GLY A 241 22.59 -5.02 18.66
CA GLY A 241 22.81 -5.77 17.43
C GLY A 241 23.32 -7.20 17.66
N PHE A 242 23.05 -7.81 18.82
CA PHE A 242 23.25 -9.24 19.03
C PHE A 242 22.02 -10.02 18.59
N LEU A 243 22.22 -10.99 17.70
CA LEU A 243 21.22 -11.98 17.34
C LEU A 243 21.47 -13.28 18.09
N GLU A 244 20.43 -13.84 18.72
CA GLU A 244 20.48 -15.12 19.41
C GLU A 244 19.42 -16.09 18.89
N TYR A 245 19.78 -17.38 18.88
CA TYR A 245 18.93 -18.50 18.49
C TYR A 245 18.64 -19.34 19.73
N TRP A 246 17.37 -19.62 19.99
CA TRP A 246 16.95 -20.37 21.18
C TRP A 246 15.66 -21.13 20.93
N GLN A 247 15.39 -22.16 21.73
CA GLN A 247 14.11 -22.87 21.71
C GLN A 247 13.21 -22.43 22.87
N PRO A 248 11.88 -22.39 22.69
CA PRO A 248 10.92 -21.99 23.73
C PRO A 248 10.68 -23.10 24.78
N ARG A 249 11.77 -23.76 25.19
CA ARG A 249 11.81 -24.85 26.18
C ARG A 249 13.13 -24.78 26.92
N GLU A 250 13.14 -25.09 28.21
CA GLU A 250 14.37 -25.19 28.98
C GLU A 250 15.35 -26.18 28.31
N PRO A 251 16.64 -25.81 28.16
CA PRO A 251 17.35 -24.70 28.80
C PRO A 251 17.42 -23.39 27.97
N PHE A 252 16.49 -23.15 27.04
CA PHE A 252 16.46 -21.96 26.16
C PHE A 252 17.73 -21.77 25.32
N GLY A 253 18.42 -22.88 25.04
CA GLY A 253 19.62 -22.89 24.23
C GLY A 253 19.35 -23.15 22.76
N LEU A 254 20.44 -23.22 21.99
CA LEU A 254 20.42 -23.59 20.59
C LEU A 254 19.83 -25.02 20.40
N PRO A 255 18.97 -25.23 19.39
CA PRO A 255 18.46 -26.56 19.07
C PRO A 255 19.59 -27.54 18.74
N LYS A 256 19.70 -28.63 19.50
CA LYS A 256 20.67 -29.70 19.20
C LYS A 256 20.20 -30.66 18.11
N ASN A 257 18.90 -30.69 17.85
CA ASN A 257 18.24 -31.71 17.02
C ASN A 257 18.03 -31.28 15.56
N VAL A 258 18.57 -30.12 15.15
CA VAL A 258 18.40 -29.58 13.79
C VAL A 258 19.67 -29.86 12.98
N PRO A 259 19.65 -30.78 12.01
CA PRO A 259 20.82 -31.08 11.19
C PRO A 259 21.27 -29.88 10.38
N GLY A 260 22.58 -29.66 10.32
CA GLY A 260 23.18 -28.54 9.59
C GLY A 260 23.12 -27.19 10.31
N LEU A 261 22.50 -27.13 11.49
CA LEU A 261 22.59 -25.96 12.36
C LEU A 261 24.03 -25.82 12.88
N TRP A 262 24.56 -24.60 12.84
CA TRP A 262 25.88 -24.28 13.38
C TRP A 262 25.97 -24.64 14.87
N GLN A 263 27.18 -24.96 15.36
CA GLN A 263 27.40 -25.30 16.78
C GLN A 263 28.04 -24.16 17.56
N PHE A 264 28.94 -23.42 16.92
CA PHE A 264 29.64 -22.30 17.52
C PHE A 264 29.28 -21.01 16.82
N LYS A 265 28.90 -19.99 17.58
CA LYS A 265 28.53 -18.67 17.05
C LYS A 265 29.66 -17.99 16.28
N SER A 266 30.92 -18.34 16.56
CA SER A 266 32.10 -17.88 15.80
C SER A 266 32.13 -18.35 14.35
N GLN A 267 31.36 -19.37 13.98
CA GLN A 267 31.24 -19.87 12.60
C GLN A 267 30.19 -19.11 11.78
N THR A 268 29.47 -18.18 12.43
CA THR A 268 28.33 -17.44 11.87
C THR A 268 28.70 -15.98 11.63
N ASP A 269 27.86 -15.30 10.85
CA ASP A 269 27.97 -13.85 10.62
C ASP A 269 26.95 -13.08 11.47
N LEU A 270 26.40 -13.68 12.52
CA LEU A 270 25.38 -13.08 13.40
C LEU A 270 25.89 -11.85 14.18
N TYR A 271 27.21 -11.64 14.23
CA TYR A 271 27.82 -10.45 14.83
C TYR A 271 27.93 -9.25 13.86
N ASP A 272 27.46 -9.38 12.61
CA ASP A 272 27.58 -8.31 11.61
C ASP A 272 26.91 -7.01 12.05
N PHE A 273 25.72 -7.08 12.66
CA PHE A 273 25.00 -5.91 13.19
C PHE A 273 25.80 -5.19 14.27
N LYS A 274 26.33 -5.93 15.25
CA LYS A 274 27.20 -5.36 16.28
C LYS A 274 28.45 -4.70 15.69
N LYS A 275 29.09 -5.31 14.68
CA LYS A 275 30.24 -4.73 13.97
C LYS A 275 29.86 -3.43 13.26
N ALA A 276 28.68 -3.40 12.63
CA ALA A 276 28.14 -2.25 11.95
C ALA A 276 27.51 -1.20 12.89
N LYS A 277 27.40 -1.50 14.19
CA LYS A 277 26.68 -0.69 15.19
C LYS A 277 25.24 -0.40 14.75
N SER A 278 24.60 -1.39 14.13
CA SER A 278 23.22 -1.32 13.67
C SER A 278 22.34 -2.32 14.41
N THR A 279 21.05 -2.04 14.39
CA THR A 279 20.00 -2.85 15.01
C THR A 279 18.99 -3.26 13.95
N PRO A 280 18.55 -4.53 13.92
CA PRO A 280 17.50 -4.96 13.00
C PRO A 280 16.15 -4.41 13.47
N SER A 281 15.40 -3.81 12.55
CA SER A 281 14.01 -3.39 12.74
C SER A 281 13.03 -4.55 12.53
N CYS A 282 13.39 -5.52 11.67
CA CYS A 282 12.57 -6.69 11.39
C CYS A 282 13.42 -7.95 11.25
N ILE A 283 12.80 -9.11 11.50
CA ILE A 283 13.31 -10.43 11.14
C ILE A 283 12.16 -11.19 10.48
N THR A 284 12.26 -11.44 9.19
CA THR A 284 11.23 -12.17 8.44
C THR A 284 11.83 -13.44 7.85
N LEU A 285 11.29 -14.58 8.27
CA LEU A 285 11.68 -15.90 7.78
C LEU A 285 11.13 -16.11 6.36
N SER A 286 11.91 -16.78 5.52
CA SER A 286 11.40 -17.28 4.23
C SER A 286 10.30 -18.33 4.46
N PRO A 287 9.39 -18.56 3.49
CA PRO A 287 8.30 -19.52 3.64
C PRO A 287 8.76 -20.95 4.00
N ASP A 288 9.94 -21.35 3.53
CA ASP A 288 10.59 -22.63 3.84
C ASP A 288 11.46 -22.61 5.12
N SER A 289 11.56 -21.45 5.77
CA SER A 289 12.43 -21.14 6.92
C SER A 289 13.92 -21.39 6.69
N LEU A 290 14.39 -21.57 5.45
CA LEU A 290 15.83 -21.81 5.19
C LEU A 290 16.68 -20.55 5.25
N SER A 291 16.05 -19.38 5.08
CA SER A 291 16.70 -18.09 5.15
C SER A 291 15.83 -17.12 5.96
N PHE A 292 16.43 -16.02 6.38
CA PHE A 292 15.67 -14.89 6.93
C PHE A 292 16.26 -13.59 6.43
N VAL A 293 15.38 -12.60 6.26
CA VAL A 293 15.73 -11.25 5.85
C VAL A 293 15.54 -10.29 7.00
N THR A 294 16.41 -9.31 7.08
CA THR A 294 16.34 -8.23 8.05
C THR A 294 16.53 -6.89 7.35
N PHE A 295 15.84 -5.88 7.83
CA PHE A 295 16.17 -4.47 7.61
C PHE A 295 16.80 -3.92 8.87
N SER A 296 17.79 -3.02 8.77
CA SER A 296 18.46 -2.45 9.93
C SER A 296 18.69 -0.96 9.83
N LEU A 297 18.76 -0.33 11.01
CA LEU A 297 19.08 1.07 11.20
C LEU A 297 20.24 1.23 12.19
N PRO A 298 21.07 2.28 12.05
CA PRO A 298 20.97 3.37 11.08
C PRO A 298 21.66 3.09 9.73
N ASP A 299 22.25 1.90 9.55
CA ASP A 299 23.02 1.58 8.33
C ASP A 299 22.17 1.37 7.07
N ARG A 300 20.86 1.15 7.20
CA ARG A 300 19.89 0.97 6.08
C ARG A 300 20.29 -0.15 5.14
N GLN A 301 20.63 -1.29 5.72
CA GLN A 301 21.08 -2.44 4.95
C GLN A 301 20.07 -3.59 5.06
N ILE A 302 19.78 -4.20 3.92
CA ILE A 302 19.00 -5.43 3.87
C ILE A 302 19.99 -6.57 3.90
N ARG A 303 19.87 -7.45 4.90
CA ARG A 303 20.73 -8.61 5.06
C ARG A 303 19.90 -9.87 4.97
N ILE A 304 20.40 -10.83 4.19
CA ILE A 304 19.80 -12.15 4.06
C ILE A 304 20.77 -13.15 4.64
N PHE A 305 20.33 -13.87 5.65
CA PHE A 305 21.11 -14.91 6.31
C PHE A 305 20.52 -16.28 5.99
N SER A 306 21.41 -17.27 5.83
CA SER A 306 20.99 -18.67 5.86
C SER A 306 20.69 -19.05 7.31
N PHE A 307 19.50 -19.58 7.55
CA PHE A 307 19.03 -19.97 8.88
C PHE A 307 19.93 -21.03 9.53
N LEU A 308 20.22 -22.10 8.79
CA LEU A 308 21.00 -23.24 9.30
C LEU A 308 22.46 -22.88 9.55
N THR A 309 23.08 -22.13 8.65
CA THR A 309 24.52 -21.81 8.78
C THR A 309 24.78 -20.54 9.59
N GLY A 310 23.78 -19.68 9.77
CA GLY A 310 23.93 -18.37 10.40
C GLY A 310 24.83 -17.42 9.59
N LYS A 311 25.17 -17.77 8.35
CA LYS A 311 26.05 -16.99 7.49
C LYS A 311 25.28 -16.01 6.62
N LEU A 312 25.90 -14.89 6.34
CA LEU A 312 25.36 -13.87 5.45
C LEU A 312 25.42 -14.37 4.01
N SER A 313 24.26 -14.48 3.37
CA SER A 313 24.13 -14.90 1.98
C SER A 313 24.19 -13.71 1.03
N ARG A 314 23.42 -12.66 1.34
CA ARG A 314 23.34 -11.43 0.54
C ARG A 314 23.24 -10.20 1.44
N LYS A 315 23.69 -9.08 0.90
CA LYS A 315 23.63 -7.77 1.55
C LYS A 315 23.33 -6.72 0.47
N TYR A 316 22.29 -5.94 0.69
CA TYR A 316 21.91 -4.80 -0.15
C TYR A 316 22.10 -3.51 0.62
N ASP A 317 22.74 -2.54 -0.02
CA ASP A 317 23.02 -1.23 0.57
C ASP A 317 21.96 -0.22 0.12
N GLU A 318 21.13 0.24 1.05
CA GLU A 318 20.15 1.32 0.85
C GLU A 318 20.52 2.54 1.71
N SER A 319 21.81 2.69 2.02
CA SER A 319 22.32 3.90 2.69
C SER A 319 22.08 5.13 1.83
N LEU A 320 21.87 6.26 2.51
CA LEU A 320 21.63 7.54 1.85
C LEU A 320 22.79 7.95 0.94
N THR A 321 24.02 7.63 1.33
CA THR A 321 25.22 7.87 0.54
C THR A 321 25.21 7.07 -0.75
N ALA A 322 24.92 5.77 -0.69
CA ALA A 322 24.86 4.92 -1.88
C ALA A 322 23.77 5.40 -2.85
N ILE A 323 22.59 5.76 -2.33
CA ILE A 323 21.48 6.25 -3.16
C ILE A 323 21.82 7.59 -3.82
N GLN A 324 22.47 8.51 -3.10
CA GLN A 324 22.92 9.79 -3.65
C GLN A 324 23.95 9.61 -4.76
N GLU A 325 24.93 8.71 -4.57
CA GLU A 325 25.94 8.40 -5.57
C GLU A 325 25.31 7.78 -6.83
N MET A 326 24.37 6.86 -6.68
CA MET A 326 23.65 6.25 -7.81
C MET A 326 22.85 7.30 -8.61
N GLN A 327 22.16 8.20 -7.91
CA GLN A 327 21.39 9.29 -8.53
C GLN A 327 22.32 10.24 -9.32
N GLN A 328 23.47 10.65 -8.74
CA GLN A 328 24.44 11.53 -9.40
C GLN A 328 25.13 10.87 -10.59
N ALA A 329 25.46 9.58 -10.47
CA ALA A 329 26.07 8.80 -11.54
C ALA A 329 25.08 8.41 -12.65
N GLY A 330 23.77 8.65 -12.48
CA GLY A 330 22.74 8.22 -13.42
C GLY A 330 22.56 6.69 -13.48
N THR A 331 23.03 5.96 -12.46
CA THR A 331 22.95 4.50 -12.36
C THR A 331 21.83 4.05 -11.42
N ALA A 332 21.00 4.98 -10.93
CA ALA A 332 19.82 4.65 -10.15
C ALA A 332 18.79 3.92 -11.03
N VAL A 333 18.12 2.91 -10.45
CA VAL A 333 17.03 2.15 -11.12
C VAL A 333 15.92 3.08 -11.63
N TYR A 334 15.66 4.16 -10.91
CA TYR A 334 14.72 5.19 -11.29
C TYR A 334 15.28 6.55 -10.89
N ARG A 335 15.32 7.48 -11.85
CA ARG A 335 15.82 8.83 -11.62
C ARG A 335 14.67 9.74 -11.24
N VAL A 336 14.70 10.22 -10.01
CA VAL A 336 13.74 11.20 -9.50
C VAL A 336 14.23 12.61 -9.81
N GLU A 337 13.33 13.59 -10.00
CA GLU A 337 13.72 15.00 -10.11
C GLU A 337 14.46 15.47 -8.84
N ASP A 338 15.52 16.26 -8.99
CA ASP A 338 16.40 16.65 -7.87
C ASP A 338 15.65 17.32 -6.70
N MET A 339 14.60 18.11 -6.99
CA MET A 339 13.77 18.74 -5.96
C MET A 339 12.95 17.71 -5.16
N GLU A 340 12.32 16.76 -5.84
CA GLU A 340 11.57 15.66 -5.19
C GLU A 340 12.52 14.72 -4.44
N PHE A 341 13.66 14.39 -5.03
CA PHE A 341 14.71 13.59 -4.39
C PHE A 341 15.19 14.24 -3.09
N GLY A 342 15.43 15.55 -3.09
CA GLY A 342 15.79 16.32 -1.90
C GLY A 342 14.72 16.27 -0.80
N ARG A 343 13.42 16.34 -1.17
CA ARG A 343 12.30 16.17 -0.24
C ARG A 343 12.26 14.77 0.38
N ARG A 344 12.37 13.72 -0.44
CA ARG A 344 12.38 12.32 0.04
C ARG A 344 13.59 12.05 0.95
N LEU A 345 14.76 12.59 0.61
CA LEU A 345 15.97 12.50 1.43
C LEU A 345 15.81 13.18 2.80
N ALA A 346 15.10 14.30 2.86
CA ALA A 346 14.81 14.99 4.13
C ALA A 346 13.89 14.14 5.02
N VAL A 347 12.84 13.54 4.45
CA VAL A 347 11.94 12.61 5.16
C VAL A 347 12.71 11.42 5.71
N GLU A 348 13.64 10.86 4.93
CA GLU A 348 14.47 9.75 5.38
C GLU A 348 15.32 10.08 6.61
N LYS A 349 15.89 11.29 6.68
CA LYS A 349 16.62 11.75 7.88
C LYS A 349 15.70 11.90 9.09
N GLU A 350 14.45 12.30 8.87
CA GLU A 350 13.46 12.43 9.95
C GLU A 350 13.05 11.06 10.53
N LEU A 351 13.02 9.99 9.72
CA LEU A 351 12.67 8.65 10.19
C LEU A 351 13.60 8.07 11.26
N GLU A 352 14.83 8.56 11.33
CA GLU A 352 15.83 8.12 12.32
C GLU A 352 15.81 8.98 13.60
N LEU A 353 15.17 10.14 13.55
CA LEU A 353 15.06 11.02 14.70
C LEU A 353 13.87 10.58 15.57
N PRO A 354 14.02 10.61 16.90
CA PRO A 354 12.90 10.38 17.79
C PRO A 354 11.86 11.48 17.57
N GLY A 355 10.60 11.09 17.34
CA GLY A 355 9.48 12.01 17.24
C GLY A 355 9.10 12.63 18.59
N PRO A 356 8.04 13.46 18.63
CA PRO A 356 7.53 14.06 19.86
C PRO A 356 7.19 13.02 20.96
N ASP A 357 6.79 11.83 20.53
CA ASP A 357 6.43 10.71 21.40
C ASP A 357 7.64 9.86 21.84
N GLY A 358 8.87 10.27 21.48
CA GLY A 358 10.12 9.56 21.80
C GLY A 358 10.40 8.32 20.95
N HIS A 359 9.44 7.86 20.14
CA HIS A 359 9.63 6.75 19.21
C HIS A 359 10.38 7.17 17.95
N VAL A 360 11.23 6.27 17.45
CA VAL A 360 11.91 6.42 16.16
C VAL A 360 11.05 5.74 15.08
N PRO A 361 10.41 6.49 14.17
CA PRO A 361 9.45 5.92 13.21
C PRO A 361 10.06 4.89 12.26
N GLY A 362 11.35 4.99 11.98
CA GLY A 362 12.08 4.03 11.15
C GLY A 362 12.09 2.60 11.70
N THR A 363 11.81 2.41 13.00
CA THR A 363 11.72 1.08 13.61
C THR A 363 10.57 0.22 13.08
N TRP A 364 9.56 0.83 12.46
CA TRP A 364 8.44 0.09 11.85
C TRP A 364 8.73 -0.45 10.44
N ILE A 365 9.88 -0.10 9.86
CA ILE A 365 10.29 -0.57 8.54
C ILE A 365 10.54 -2.08 8.59
N ASN A 366 9.99 -2.81 7.63
CA ASN A 366 10.25 -4.24 7.47
C ASN A 366 10.63 -4.62 6.03
N ALA A 367 11.15 -5.84 5.90
CA ALA A 367 11.38 -6.53 4.64
C ALA A 367 10.67 -7.89 4.71
N ILE A 368 10.06 -8.31 3.60
CA ILE A 368 9.28 -9.55 3.52
C ILE A 368 9.74 -10.41 2.35
N TRP A 369 9.43 -11.70 2.44
CA TRP A 369 9.60 -12.66 1.35
C TRP A 369 8.29 -12.81 0.57
N ASP A 370 8.42 -13.15 -0.70
CA ASP A 370 7.32 -13.75 -1.45
C ASP A 370 7.12 -15.24 -1.06
N GLU A 371 5.99 -15.83 -1.45
CA GLU A 371 5.63 -17.23 -1.20
C GLU A 371 6.63 -18.24 -1.80
N SER A 372 7.34 -17.90 -2.88
CA SER A 372 8.37 -18.77 -3.45
C SER A 372 9.68 -18.72 -2.66
N GLY A 373 9.91 -17.68 -1.85
CA GLY A 373 11.18 -17.45 -1.16
C GLY A 373 12.32 -17.00 -2.08
N SER A 374 12.02 -16.54 -3.30
CA SER A 374 13.01 -16.11 -4.29
C SER A 374 13.14 -14.59 -4.39
N PHE A 375 12.09 -13.87 -4.00
CA PHE A 375 12.03 -12.42 -4.03
C PHE A 375 11.96 -11.85 -2.62
N VAL A 376 12.72 -10.79 -2.40
CA VAL A 376 12.61 -9.96 -1.20
C VAL A 376 11.99 -8.63 -1.60
N ILE A 377 10.99 -8.23 -0.84
CA ILE A 377 10.26 -6.99 -1.01
C ILE A 377 10.57 -6.11 0.18
N TYR A 378 10.95 -4.86 -0.06
CA TYR A 378 11.22 -3.91 1.01
C TYR A 378 11.00 -2.47 0.54
N PRO A 379 10.59 -1.56 1.44
CA PRO A 379 10.41 -0.16 1.10
C PRO A 379 11.74 0.61 1.22
N SER A 380 11.96 1.50 0.27
CA SER A 380 13.16 2.32 0.08
C SER A 380 12.78 3.78 -0.19
N LEU A 381 13.77 4.67 -0.31
CA LEU A 381 13.54 6.08 -0.65
C LEU A 381 12.77 6.26 -1.97
N LEU A 382 13.02 5.40 -2.96
CA LEU A 382 12.43 5.50 -4.29
C LEU A 382 11.00 4.94 -4.37
N GLY A 383 10.58 4.11 -3.41
CA GLY A 383 9.36 3.30 -3.48
C GLY A 383 9.61 1.92 -2.88
N ILE A 384 8.79 0.93 -3.25
CA ILE A 384 8.91 -0.45 -2.78
C ILE A 384 9.67 -1.27 -3.82
N LYS A 385 10.87 -1.73 -3.45
CA LYS A 385 11.72 -2.55 -4.31
C LYS A 385 11.34 -4.02 -4.17
N VAL A 386 11.21 -4.69 -5.31
CA VAL A 386 11.15 -6.14 -5.41
C VAL A 386 12.46 -6.62 -5.99
N VAL A 387 13.23 -7.37 -5.22
CA VAL A 387 14.57 -7.84 -5.60
C VAL A 387 14.55 -9.35 -5.73
N ASN A 388 14.98 -9.85 -6.88
CA ASN A 388 15.23 -11.27 -7.08
C ASN A 388 16.58 -11.63 -6.44
N VAL A 389 16.56 -12.49 -5.43
CA VAL A 389 17.74 -12.87 -4.63
C VAL A 389 18.68 -13.80 -5.41
N VAL A 390 18.15 -14.53 -6.39
CA VAL A 390 18.91 -15.44 -7.26
C VAL A 390 19.68 -14.65 -8.31
N THR A 391 19.00 -13.80 -9.07
CA THR A 391 19.61 -12.98 -10.14
C THR A 391 20.29 -11.72 -9.61
N ASN A 392 20.00 -11.31 -8.39
CA ASN A 392 20.51 -10.09 -7.76
C ASN A 392 20.11 -8.81 -8.54
N ARG A 393 18.88 -8.76 -9.06
CA ARG A 393 18.34 -7.63 -9.81
C ARG A 393 17.07 -7.10 -9.16
N VAL A 394 16.86 -5.79 -9.24
CA VAL A 394 15.58 -5.18 -8.92
C VAL A 394 14.65 -5.51 -10.09
N VAL A 395 13.62 -6.31 -9.85
CA VAL A 395 12.68 -6.76 -10.90
C VAL A 395 11.48 -5.83 -11.01
N ARG A 396 11.07 -5.17 -9.91
CA ARG A 396 9.99 -4.18 -9.89
C ARG A 396 10.28 -3.09 -8.87
N LEU A 397 9.76 -1.90 -9.14
CA LEU A 397 9.76 -0.76 -8.24
C LEU A 397 8.34 -0.19 -8.17
N LEU A 398 7.61 -0.52 -7.13
CA LEU A 398 6.23 -0.09 -6.93
C LEU A 398 6.20 1.26 -6.18
N GLY A 399 5.21 2.09 -6.44
CA GLY A 399 5.03 3.38 -5.77
C GLY A 399 6.12 4.41 -6.11
N LYS A 400 6.78 4.28 -7.27
CA LYS A 400 7.85 5.19 -7.68
C LYS A 400 7.36 6.62 -7.89
N ASP A 401 6.14 6.77 -8.40
CA ASP A 401 5.49 8.04 -8.68
C ASP A 401 4.67 8.56 -7.49
N GLU A 402 4.66 7.83 -6.37
CA GLU A 402 3.95 8.23 -5.16
C GLU A 402 4.84 9.09 -4.26
N SER A 403 4.26 10.17 -3.71
CA SER A 403 4.96 11.06 -2.77
C SER A 403 5.10 10.48 -1.36
N SER A 404 4.33 9.42 -1.05
CA SER A 404 4.27 8.86 0.29
C SER A 404 5.45 7.92 0.56
N ARG A 405 6.14 8.12 1.70
CA ARG A 405 7.19 7.21 2.14
C ARG A 405 6.58 6.00 2.85
N PHE A 406 6.48 4.88 2.14
CA PHE A 406 5.97 3.61 2.70
C PHE A 406 6.88 3.05 3.80
N LEU A 407 6.39 2.36 4.82
CA LEU A 407 7.21 1.86 5.94
C LEU A 407 7.03 0.37 6.21
N ASN A 408 5.83 -0.04 6.64
CA ASN A 408 5.54 -1.43 6.97
C ASN A 408 4.74 -2.07 5.83
N ILE A 409 5.16 -3.24 5.36
CA ILE A 409 4.58 -3.95 4.22
C ILE A 409 4.15 -5.37 4.58
N SER A 410 3.08 -5.85 3.95
CA SER A 410 2.66 -7.25 3.97
C SER A 410 2.07 -7.65 2.62
N ILE A 411 2.16 -8.93 2.26
CA ILE A 411 1.72 -9.44 0.96
C ILE A 411 0.70 -10.56 1.10
N TYR A 412 -0.21 -10.62 0.13
CA TYR A 412 -1.11 -11.71 -0.14
C TYR A 412 -0.95 -12.12 -1.60
N GLN A 413 -0.61 -13.39 -1.88
CA GLN A 413 -0.38 -13.87 -3.26
C GLN A 413 -1.46 -14.84 -3.75
N GLY A 414 -2.60 -14.87 -3.06
CA GLY A 414 -3.75 -15.70 -3.42
C GLY A 414 -3.57 -17.17 -3.05
N ALA A 415 -4.50 -17.73 -2.28
CA ALA A 415 -4.60 -19.17 -2.18
C ALA A 415 -4.97 -19.76 -3.56
N PRO A 416 -4.33 -20.84 -4.05
CA PRO A 416 -4.84 -21.55 -5.21
C PRO A 416 -6.27 -21.99 -4.89
N ALA A 417 -7.25 -21.49 -5.65
CA ALA A 417 -8.63 -21.91 -5.52
C ALA A 417 -8.67 -23.44 -5.47
N LYS A 418 -9.40 -24.02 -4.50
CA LYS A 418 -9.60 -25.47 -4.42
C LYS A 418 -9.94 -25.94 -5.83
N ARG A 419 -9.11 -26.82 -6.39
CA ARG A 419 -9.30 -27.39 -7.73
C ARG A 419 -10.67 -28.07 -7.78
N THR A 420 -11.71 -27.32 -8.14
CA THR A 420 -12.90 -27.90 -8.74
C THR A 420 -12.38 -28.63 -9.97
N ILE A 421 -12.68 -29.92 -10.11
CA ILE A 421 -12.10 -30.78 -11.14
C ILE A 421 -12.44 -30.19 -12.52
N THR A 422 -11.51 -29.41 -13.07
CA THR A 422 -11.59 -28.89 -14.42
C THR A 422 -11.18 -30.05 -15.34
N THR A 423 -12.13 -30.62 -16.09
CA THR A 423 -11.80 -31.59 -17.13
C THR A 423 -10.76 -31.00 -18.08
N MET A 424 -9.80 -31.81 -18.58
CA MET A 424 -8.73 -31.32 -19.48
C MET A 424 -9.26 -30.51 -20.69
N ALA A 425 -10.47 -30.82 -21.16
CA ALA A 425 -11.14 -30.06 -22.22
C ALA A 425 -11.58 -28.64 -21.80
N MET A 426 -11.99 -28.42 -20.55
CA MET A 426 -12.37 -27.11 -20.02
C MET A 426 -11.14 -26.22 -19.79
N ALA A 427 -10.01 -26.79 -19.35
CA ALA A 427 -8.75 -26.06 -19.17
C ALA A 427 -8.08 -25.67 -20.51
N ALA A 428 -8.33 -26.43 -21.59
CA ALA A 428 -7.83 -26.12 -22.93
C ALA A 428 -8.71 -25.11 -23.70
N SER A 429 -9.91 -24.79 -23.20
CA SER A 429 -10.77 -23.81 -23.82
C SER A 429 -10.35 -22.39 -23.41
N ALA A 430 -10.02 -21.53 -24.39
CA ALA A 430 -9.67 -20.12 -24.19
C ALA A 430 -10.90 -19.27 -23.83
N ASN A 431 -11.71 -19.73 -22.88
CA ASN A 431 -12.90 -19.04 -22.38
C ASN A 431 -12.48 -17.95 -21.39
N PRO A 432 -12.74 -16.66 -21.66
CA PRO A 432 -12.32 -15.56 -20.78
C PRO A 432 -12.86 -15.68 -19.35
N ILE A 433 -14.08 -16.20 -19.19
CA ILE A 433 -14.75 -16.39 -17.89
C ILE A 433 -14.07 -17.46 -17.02
N LEU A 434 -13.48 -18.48 -17.64
CA LEU A 434 -12.74 -19.53 -16.92
C LEU A 434 -11.33 -19.04 -16.55
N ALA A 435 -10.70 -18.21 -17.40
CA ALA A 435 -9.42 -17.58 -17.11
C ALA A 435 -9.52 -16.61 -15.91
N ASP A 436 -10.60 -15.83 -15.84
CA ASP A 436 -10.85 -14.86 -14.75
C ASP A 436 -11.06 -15.57 -13.40
N ARG A 437 -11.76 -16.72 -13.38
CA ARG A 437 -11.91 -17.55 -12.18
C ARG A 437 -10.63 -18.24 -11.70
N THR A 438 -9.60 -18.31 -12.54
CA THR A 438 -8.27 -18.84 -12.19
C THR A 438 -7.25 -17.76 -11.86
N ALA A 439 -7.58 -16.48 -12.09
CA ALA A 439 -6.68 -15.38 -11.86
C ALA A 439 -6.51 -15.17 -10.34
N ARG A 440 -5.30 -15.42 -9.84
CA ARG A 440 -4.92 -14.97 -8.50
C ARG A 440 -4.81 -13.45 -8.54
N ASP A 441 -5.38 -12.80 -7.53
CA ASP A 441 -5.28 -11.34 -7.36
C ASP A 441 -4.29 -11.02 -6.24
N PRO A 442 -2.98 -10.89 -6.55
CA PRO A 442 -1.97 -10.61 -5.55
C PRO A 442 -2.06 -9.15 -5.10
N HIS A 443 -1.98 -8.96 -3.79
CA HIS A 443 -2.08 -7.66 -3.17
C HIS A 443 -0.88 -7.42 -2.25
N LEU A 444 -0.30 -6.24 -2.35
CA LEU A 444 0.67 -5.74 -1.38
C LEU A 444 0.03 -4.61 -0.59
N PHE A 445 0.04 -4.75 0.72
CA PHE A 445 -0.47 -3.77 1.66
C PHE A 445 0.70 -3.04 2.28
N CYS A 446 0.61 -1.71 2.39
CA CYS A 446 1.66 -0.93 3.03
C CYS A 446 1.14 0.26 3.83
N THR A 447 1.85 0.61 4.90
CA THR A 447 1.65 1.85 5.66
C THR A 447 2.58 2.94 5.14
N ALA A 448 2.30 4.21 5.43
CA ALA A 448 3.20 5.31 5.09
C ALA A 448 3.45 6.26 6.26
N TYR A 449 4.60 6.91 6.23
CA TYR A 449 5.04 7.83 7.27
C TYR A 449 4.08 9.01 7.43
N LYS A 450 3.64 9.27 8.67
CA LYS A 450 2.68 10.33 9.04
C LYS A 450 1.36 10.32 8.27
N ARG A 451 0.95 9.16 7.74
CA ARG A 451 -0.34 9.01 7.05
C ARG A 451 -1.30 8.18 7.90
N GLN A 452 -2.54 8.64 8.02
CA GLN A 452 -3.62 7.92 8.73
C GLN A 452 -4.30 6.92 7.79
N ARG A 453 -3.52 6.29 6.90
CA ARG A 453 -4.01 5.43 5.82
C ARG A 453 -3.03 4.29 5.55
N PHE A 454 -3.58 3.18 5.08
CA PHE A 454 -2.79 2.14 4.42
C PHE A 454 -3.19 2.06 2.96
N TYR A 455 -2.25 1.59 2.15
CA TYR A 455 -2.32 1.57 0.70
C TYR A 455 -2.26 0.14 0.19
N LEU A 456 -2.89 -0.06 -0.95
CA LEU A 456 -3.07 -1.36 -1.58
C LEU A 456 -2.53 -1.31 -3.00
N PHE A 457 -1.52 -2.12 -3.30
CA PHE A 457 -1.00 -2.31 -4.66
C PHE A 457 -1.54 -3.62 -5.24
N THR A 458 -1.97 -3.57 -6.50
CA THR A 458 -2.49 -4.74 -7.22
C THR A 458 -1.77 -4.89 -8.56
N ARG A 459 -2.34 -5.67 -9.49
CA ARG A 459 -1.85 -5.76 -10.86
C ARG A 459 -2.45 -4.71 -11.80
N SER A 460 -3.56 -4.11 -11.41
CA SER A 460 -4.28 -3.11 -12.20
C SER A 460 -3.89 -1.71 -11.76
N GLU A 461 -3.69 -0.83 -12.73
CA GLU A 461 -3.47 0.58 -12.43
C GLU A 461 -4.79 1.23 -11.98
N PRO A 462 -4.73 2.32 -11.19
CA PRO A 462 -5.95 3.01 -10.75
C PRO A 462 -6.80 3.51 -11.93
N GLU A 463 -6.18 3.89 -13.05
CA GLU A 463 -6.88 4.37 -14.27
C GLU A 463 -7.75 3.31 -14.95
N ASP A 464 -7.46 2.02 -14.74
CA ASP A 464 -8.22 0.91 -15.35
C ASP A 464 -9.61 0.73 -14.71
N THR A 465 -9.84 1.34 -13.54
CA THR A 465 -11.07 1.15 -12.76
C THR A 465 -12.11 2.20 -13.12
N LYS A 466 -13.11 1.83 -13.92
CA LYS A 466 -14.26 2.70 -14.26
C LYS A 466 -15.19 3.03 -13.08
N SER A 467 -14.93 2.49 -11.87
CA SER A 467 -15.82 2.60 -10.72
C SER A 467 -15.07 2.88 -9.41
N GLY A 468 -15.05 4.15 -9.00
CA GLY A 468 -14.78 4.56 -7.62
C GLY A 468 -13.47 5.32 -7.42
N ASP A 469 -13.51 6.21 -6.43
CA ASP A 469 -12.35 6.96 -5.95
C ASP A 469 -11.25 6.01 -5.42
N ARG A 470 -10.00 6.35 -5.72
CA ARG A 470 -8.79 5.63 -5.27
C ARG A 470 -8.67 5.69 -3.75
N ASP A 471 -9.12 6.79 -3.17
CA ASP A 471 -9.02 7.07 -1.74
C ASP A 471 -10.35 6.84 -1.02
N VAL A 472 -10.42 5.78 -0.22
CA VAL A 472 -11.65 5.41 0.49
C VAL A 472 -11.71 6.13 1.85
N PHE A 473 -12.65 7.06 1.97
CA PHE A 473 -12.94 7.80 3.20
C PHE A 473 -13.91 7.04 4.12
N ASN A 474 -13.45 5.93 4.69
CA ASN A 474 -14.21 5.12 5.65
C ASN A 474 -14.14 5.65 7.10
N GLU A 475 -13.39 6.73 7.35
CA GLU A 475 -13.32 7.48 8.61
C GLU A 475 -13.62 8.95 8.32
N ARG A 476 -13.95 9.74 9.34
CA ARG A 476 -14.08 11.20 9.16
C ARG A 476 -12.67 11.79 8.98
N PRO A 477 -12.32 12.37 7.81
CA PRO A 477 -11.00 12.92 7.60
C PRO A 477 -10.72 14.09 8.54
N THR A 478 -9.47 14.17 9.02
CA THR A 478 -8.99 15.28 9.86
C THR A 478 -8.95 16.59 9.06
N ARG A 479 -8.93 17.76 9.73
CA ARG A 479 -8.88 19.06 9.03
C ARG A 479 -7.68 19.21 8.09
N GLU A 480 -6.52 18.68 8.49
CA GLU A 480 -5.32 18.64 7.67
C GLU A 480 -5.51 17.71 6.47
N GLU A 481 -6.09 16.52 6.65
CA GLU A 481 -6.40 15.63 5.51
C GLU A 481 -7.56 16.10 4.65
N GLN A 482 -8.52 16.89 5.15
CA GLN A 482 -9.52 17.57 4.31
C GLN A 482 -8.84 18.60 3.42
N SER A 483 -7.85 19.34 3.97
CA SER A 483 -7.04 20.27 3.18
C SER A 483 -6.13 19.54 2.19
N ILE A 484 -5.56 18.39 2.57
CA ILE A 484 -4.74 17.54 1.70
C ILE A 484 -5.59 16.86 0.63
N ALA A 485 -6.73 16.28 0.98
CA ALA A 485 -7.69 15.69 0.04
C ALA A 485 -8.15 16.75 -0.97
N SER A 486 -8.51 17.96 -0.52
CA SER A 486 -8.80 19.09 -1.41
C SER A 486 -7.61 19.53 -2.26
N THR A 487 -6.36 19.31 -1.79
CA THR A 487 -5.14 19.55 -2.56
C THR A 487 -4.69 18.37 -3.44
N THR A 488 -5.13 17.13 -3.18
CA THR A 488 -4.79 15.94 -3.99
C THR A 488 -5.78 15.72 -5.13
N THR A 489 -7.06 16.12 -4.96
CA THR A 489 -7.96 16.33 -6.11
C THR A 489 -7.51 17.48 -7.02
N THR A 490 -6.55 18.30 -6.57
CA THR A 490 -5.86 19.35 -7.36
C THR A 490 -4.40 19.02 -7.67
N ALA A 491 -3.94 17.77 -7.48
CA ALA A 491 -2.57 17.36 -7.82
C ALA A 491 -2.46 16.51 -9.10
N THR A 492 -3.54 15.84 -9.53
CA THR A 492 -3.66 15.26 -10.89
C THR A 492 -4.33 16.21 -11.88
N ASN A 493 -4.89 17.31 -11.39
CA ASN A 493 -5.25 18.44 -12.23
C ASN A 493 -4.30 19.57 -11.91
N LYS A 494 -3.53 20.00 -12.92
CA LYS A 494 -2.91 21.33 -12.94
C LYS A 494 -3.82 22.32 -12.19
N GLY A 495 -3.24 23.15 -11.32
CA GLY A 495 -3.94 24.32 -10.76
C GLY A 495 -4.78 25.01 -11.83
N PRO A 496 -5.90 25.62 -11.41
CA PRO A 496 -7.17 25.65 -12.14
C PRO A 496 -6.95 25.79 -13.65
N SER A 497 -7.10 24.70 -14.40
CA SER A 497 -7.41 24.84 -15.82
C SER A 497 -8.89 25.26 -15.89
N PRO A 498 -9.19 26.47 -16.37
CA PRO A 498 -10.45 27.17 -16.07
C PRO A 498 -11.60 26.86 -17.06
N VAL A 499 -11.55 25.72 -17.76
CA VAL A 499 -12.37 25.54 -18.96
C VAL A 499 -12.96 24.13 -18.97
N ALA A 500 -13.97 23.91 -18.12
CA ALA A 500 -14.89 22.82 -18.37
C ALA A 500 -15.89 23.27 -19.44
N ASP A 501 -16.05 22.48 -20.49
CA ASP A 501 -16.94 22.80 -21.61
C ASP A 501 -18.33 22.19 -21.43
N THR A 502 -18.47 21.22 -20.53
CA THR A 502 -19.72 20.48 -20.29
C THR A 502 -19.94 20.20 -18.80
N ALA A 503 -21.20 20.15 -18.39
CA ALA A 503 -21.60 19.80 -17.03
C ALA A 503 -22.96 19.10 -17.02
N THR A 504 -23.17 18.17 -16.10
CA THR A 504 -24.43 17.43 -15.94
C THR A 504 -24.99 17.69 -14.54
N ILE A 505 -26.19 18.29 -14.47
CA ILE A 505 -26.91 18.52 -13.22
C ILE A 505 -27.84 17.33 -12.98
N HIS A 506 -27.54 16.54 -11.94
CA HIS A 506 -28.41 15.47 -11.47
C HIS A 506 -29.47 16.07 -10.55
N THR A 507 -30.75 15.93 -10.91
CA THR A 507 -31.89 16.39 -10.08
C THR A 507 -32.73 15.22 -9.62
N THR A 508 -33.63 15.44 -8.66
CA THR A 508 -34.62 14.42 -8.25
C THR A 508 -35.59 14.00 -9.36
N VAL A 509 -35.67 14.75 -10.46
CA VAL A 509 -36.58 14.50 -11.58
C VAL A 509 -35.83 13.90 -12.79
N GLY A 510 -34.50 13.95 -12.81
CA GLY A 510 -33.65 13.46 -13.89
C GLY A 510 -32.43 14.34 -14.15
N ASP A 511 -31.70 14.04 -15.22
CA ASP A 511 -30.41 14.67 -15.52
C ASP A 511 -30.52 15.77 -16.59
N ILE A 512 -29.87 16.91 -16.35
CA ILE A 512 -29.84 18.06 -17.26
C ILE A 512 -28.39 18.25 -17.72
N HIS A 513 -28.12 18.04 -19.00
CA HIS A 513 -26.77 18.17 -19.56
C HIS A 513 -26.60 19.57 -20.16
N LEU A 514 -25.53 20.24 -19.77
CA LEU A 514 -25.17 21.60 -20.12
C LEU A 514 -23.90 21.63 -20.95
N ARG A 515 -23.88 22.54 -21.93
CA ARG A 515 -22.66 23.04 -22.55
C ARG A 515 -22.35 24.42 -21.98
N LEU A 516 -21.13 24.62 -21.50
CA LEU A 516 -20.65 25.85 -20.89
C LEU A 516 -19.93 26.73 -21.94
N PHE A 517 -19.82 28.03 -21.66
CA PHE A 517 -19.21 29.02 -22.55
C PHE A 517 -18.03 29.76 -21.89
N PRO A 518 -16.94 29.05 -21.53
CA PRO A 518 -15.81 29.64 -20.81
C PRO A 518 -15.07 30.73 -21.59
N ALA A 519 -15.12 30.72 -22.93
CA ALA A 519 -14.50 31.76 -23.74
C ALA A 519 -15.27 33.10 -23.68
N GLN A 520 -16.59 33.05 -23.48
CA GLN A 520 -17.47 34.22 -23.47
C GLN A 520 -17.75 34.74 -22.06
N ALA A 521 -17.86 33.84 -21.07
CA ALA A 521 -18.14 34.17 -19.67
C ALA A 521 -17.20 33.39 -18.72
N PRO A 522 -15.88 33.68 -18.75
CA PRO A 522 -14.89 32.92 -18.00
C PRO A 522 -15.14 32.94 -16.49
N LYS A 523 -15.47 34.08 -15.89
CA LYS A 523 -15.72 34.15 -14.44
C LYS A 523 -17.00 33.43 -14.05
N ALA A 524 -18.07 33.56 -14.83
CA ALA A 524 -19.32 32.86 -14.53
C ALA A 524 -19.16 31.33 -14.64
N VAL A 525 -18.43 30.84 -15.66
CA VAL A 525 -18.13 29.41 -15.81
C VAL A 525 -17.20 28.94 -14.69
N GLU A 526 -16.14 29.68 -14.37
CA GLU A 526 -15.24 29.35 -13.26
C GLU A 526 -15.99 29.27 -11.92
N ASN A 527 -16.89 30.22 -11.67
CA ASN A 527 -17.73 30.24 -10.47
C ASN A 527 -18.68 29.03 -10.41
N PHE A 528 -19.38 28.73 -11.50
CA PHE A 528 -20.28 27.58 -11.58
C PHE A 528 -19.52 26.26 -11.38
N VAL A 529 -18.40 26.08 -12.08
CA VAL A 529 -17.56 24.88 -11.99
C VAL A 529 -16.95 24.73 -10.60
N GLY A 530 -16.48 25.82 -10.00
CA GLY A 530 -15.95 25.83 -8.64
C GLY A 530 -17.00 25.44 -7.60
N HIS A 531 -18.24 25.94 -7.73
CA HIS A 531 -19.35 25.52 -6.87
C HIS A 531 -19.77 24.07 -7.09
N ALA A 532 -19.83 23.61 -8.34
CA ALA A 532 -20.14 22.22 -8.67
C ALA A 532 -19.10 21.26 -8.05
N ARG A 533 -17.81 21.54 -8.23
CA ARG A 533 -16.71 20.71 -7.69
C ARG A 533 -16.58 20.74 -6.16
N SER A 534 -17.11 21.78 -5.51
CA SER A 534 -17.16 21.87 -4.04
C SER A 534 -18.45 21.30 -3.44
N SER A 535 -19.27 20.62 -4.24
CA SER A 535 -20.58 20.10 -3.85
C SER A 535 -21.52 21.17 -3.27
N TYR A 536 -21.32 22.44 -3.64
CA TYR A 536 -22.10 23.57 -3.13
C TYR A 536 -23.58 23.48 -3.54
N PHE A 537 -23.87 22.90 -4.70
CA PHE A 537 -25.22 22.74 -5.21
C PHE A 537 -25.95 21.50 -4.66
N GLU A 538 -25.28 20.61 -3.91
CA GLU A 538 -25.92 19.40 -3.37
C GLU A 538 -27.02 19.76 -2.36
N GLY A 539 -28.23 19.27 -2.61
CA GLY A 539 -29.41 19.56 -1.82
C GLY A 539 -30.07 20.92 -2.10
N VAL A 540 -29.50 21.75 -2.98
CA VAL A 540 -30.08 23.05 -3.34
C VAL A 540 -31.35 22.87 -4.15
N ILE A 541 -32.40 23.59 -3.75
CA ILE A 541 -33.73 23.48 -4.35
C ILE A 541 -33.95 24.47 -5.50
N PHE A 542 -34.82 24.10 -6.44
CA PHE A 542 -35.44 25.02 -7.37
C PHE A 542 -36.49 25.86 -6.64
N HIS A 543 -36.05 26.94 -6.00
CA HIS A 543 -36.88 27.77 -5.14
C HIS A 543 -37.86 28.66 -5.93
N ARG A 544 -37.67 28.82 -7.24
CA ARG A 544 -38.54 29.62 -8.10
C ARG A 544 -38.69 29.00 -9.50
N VAL A 545 -39.93 28.71 -9.88
CA VAL A 545 -40.30 28.08 -11.15
C VAL A 545 -41.47 28.85 -11.75
N ILE A 546 -41.25 29.48 -12.90
CA ILE A 546 -42.29 30.25 -13.61
C ILE A 546 -42.56 29.59 -14.96
N PRO A 547 -43.75 29.01 -15.17
CA PRO A 547 -44.12 28.41 -16.43
C PRO A 547 -44.02 29.39 -17.60
N LYS A 548 -43.48 28.93 -18.72
CA LYS A 548 -43.19 29.70 -19.95
C LYS A 548 -42.23 30.86 -19.73
N PHE A 549 -41.35 30.74 -18.74
CA PHE A 549 -40.32 31.74 -18.49
C PHE A 549 -38.99 31.08 -18.12
N MET A 550 -38.82 30.63 -16.88
CA MET A 550 -37.55 30.08 -16.38
C MET A 550 -37.72 29.26 -15.10
N ILE A 551 -36.71 28.43 -14.83
CA ILE A 551 -36.51 27.71 -13.56
C ILE A 551 -35.22 28.22 -12.91
N GLN A 552 -35.27 28.60 -11.64
CA GLN A 552 -34.17 29.23 -10.89
C GLN A 552 -33.75 28.40 -9.68
N THR A 553 -32.44 28.34 -9.46
CA THR A 553 -31.78 27.55 -8.40
C THR A 553 -30.46 28.20 -7.97
N GLY A 554 -29.65 27.52 -7.18
CA GLY A 554 -28.32 27.97 -6.75
C GLY A 554 -28.33 28.85 -5.50
N ASP A 555 -29.44 28.88 -4.75
CA ASP A 555 -29.54 29.51 -3.44
C ASP A 555 -29.58 28.44 -2.32
N PRO A 556 -28.55 28.36 -1.44
CA PRO A 556 -28.54 27.42 -0.32
C PRO A 556 -29.66 27.61 0.70
N LEU A 557 -30.21 28.83 0.84
CA LEU A 557 -31.31 29.11 1.76
C LEU A 557 -32.68 28.76 1.15
N GLY A 558 -32.75 28.66 -0.18
CA GLY A 558 -33.95 28.29 -0.92
C GLY A 558 -35.10 29.29 -0.81
N ASP A 559 -34.78 30.57 -0.57
CA ASP A 559 -35.72 31.70 -0.45
C ASP A 559 -35.48 32.84 -1.45
N GLY A 560 -34.41 32.73 -2.25
CA GLY A 560 -34.00 33.68 -3.28
C GLY A 560 -33.05 34.77 -2.77
N THR A 561 -32.70 34.80 -1.48
CA THR A 561 -31.86 35.86 -0.88
C THR A 561 -30.42 35.45 -0.60
N GLY A 562 -30.14 34.15 -0.58
CA GLY A 562 -28.81 33.62 -0.29
C GLY A 562 -27.96 33.37 -1.54
N GLY A 563 -26.75 32.86 -1.31
CA GLY A 563 -25.81 32.54 -2.36
C GLY A 563 -24.63 33.49 -2.43
N THR A 564 -23.42 32.95 -2.50
CA THR A 564 -22.16 33.72 -2.57
C THR A 564 -21.27 33.07 -3.61
N SER A 565 -20.52 33.87 -4.38
CA SER A 565 -19.56 33.32 -5.34
C SER A 565 -18.44 32.52 -4.66
N ILE A 566 -17.66 31.78 -5.45
CA ILE A 566 -16.45 31.07 -4.98
C ILE A 566 -15.40 32.01 -4.37
N TRP A 567 -15.46 33.31 -4.68
CA TRP A 567 -14.55 34.32 -4.14
C TRP A 567 -15.08 34.99 -2.86
N GLY A 568 -16.24 34.59 -2.35
CA GLY A 568 -16.85 35.15 -1.14
C GLY A 568 -17.36 36.59 -1.27
N ARG A 569 -17.46 37.11 -2.50
CA ARG A 569 -17.96 38.44 -2.85
C ARG A 569 -18.72 38.42 -4.18
N GLU A 570 -19.56 39.40 -4.43
CA GLU A 570 -20.22 39.53 -5.74
C GLU A 570 -19.20 39.79 -6.87
N PHE A 571 -19.51 39.38 -8.10
CA PHE A 571 -18.66 39.59 -9.27
C PHE A 571 -19.39 40.21 -10.47
N GLU A 572 -18.61 40.82 -11.36
CA GLU A 572 -19.06 41.59 -12.52
C GLU A 572 -19.85 40.76 -13.55
N ASP A 573 -20.69 41.44 -14.34
CA ASP A 573 -21.41 40.81 -15.44
C ASP A 573 -20.49 40.68 -16.68
N GLU A 574 -20.53 39.51 -17.30
CA GLU A 574 -19.86 39.21 -18.56
C GLU A 574 -20.91 39.13 -19.68
N PHE A 575 -20.81 40.03 -20.67
CA PHE A 575 -21.72 40.05 -21.82
C PHE A 575 -20.94 39.84 -23.12
N SER A 576 -21.43 38.93 -23.95
CA SER A 576 -20.93 38.68 -25.31
C SER A 576 -22.00 39.00 -26.33
N ASP A 577 -21.64 39.61 -27.46
CA ASP A 577 -22.59 39.87 -28.55
C ASP A 577 -23.02 38.57 -29.29
N ASP A 578 -22.26 37.48 -29.11
CA ASP A 578 -22.53 36.16 -29.70
C ASP A 578 -23.57 35.35 -28.92
N LEU A 579 -23.79 35.69 -27.64
CA LEU A 579 -24.72 34.98 -26.76
C LEU A 579 -25.96 35.82 -26.48
N LYS A 580 -27.13 35.27 -26.80
CA LYS A 580 -28.44 35.91 -26.60
C LYS A 580 -29.45 34.93 -26.02
N HIS A 581 -30.47 35.43 -25.35
CA HIS A 581 -31.64 34.68 -24.91
C HIS A 581 -32.66 34.56 -26.04
N ASP A 582 -32.21 34.25 -27.26
CA ASP A 582 -33.02 34.18 -28.48
C ASP A 582 -33.79 32.86 -28.63
N ARG A 583 -33.52 31.90 -27.75
CA ARG A 583 -34.03 30.53 -27.78
C ARG A 583 -34.14 29.96 -26.36
N PRO A 584 -34.99 28.94 -26.16
CA PRO A 584 -35.12 28.30 -24.85
C PRO A 584 -33.84 27.54 -24.46
N TYR A 585 -33.80 27.18 -23.18
CA TYR A 585 -32.77 26.38 -22.53
C TYR A 585 -31.42 27.06 -22.42
N THR A 586 -31.44 28.39 -22.29
CA THR A 586 -30.24 29.19 -22.03
C THR A 586 -30.03 29.29 -20.52
N VAL A 587 -28.78 29.10 -20.08
CA VAL A 587 -28.39 29.13 -18.66
C VAL A 587 -27.67 30.44 -18.37
N SER A 588 -28.19 31.19 -17.40
CA SER A 588 -27.74 32.54 -17.08
C SER A 588 -27.68 32.79 -15.58
N MET A 589 -26.78 33.68 -15.15
CA MET A 589 -26.65 34.07 -13.74
C MET A 589 -27.86 34.87 -13.25
N ALA A 590 -28.34 34.57 -12.05
CA ALA A 590 -29.35 35.37 -11.37
C ALA A 590 -28.64 36.44 -10.51
N ASN A 591 -28.83 37.71 -10.87
CA ASN A 591 -28.25 38.86 -10.18
C ASN A 591 -29.37 39.77 -9.63
N ALA A 592 -29.05 40.57 -8.61
CA ALA A 592 -29.95 41.56 -8.01
C ALA A 592 -29.80 42.96 -8.63
N GLY A 593 -29.00 43.07 -9.70
CA GLY A 593 -28.59 44.30 -10.35
C GLY A 593 -27.21 44.15 -11.02
N PRO A 594 -26.73 45.17 -11.74
CA PRO A 594 -25.45 45.09 -12.44
C PRO A 594 -24.28 44.76 -11.51
N GLY A 595 -23.51 43.72 -11.84
CA GLY A 595 -22.30 43.30 -11.13
C GLY A 595 -22.53 42.62 -9.78
N THR A 596 -23.73 42.07 -9.56
CA THR A 596 -24.11 41.40 -8.30
C THR A 596 -24.21 39.87 -8.45
N ASN A 597 -23.36 39.26 -9.31
CA ASN A 597 -23.40 37.82 -9.52
C ASN A 597 -22.90 37.06 -8.28
N GLY A 598 -23.68 36.08 -7.84
CA GLY A 598 -23.38 35.20 -6.70
C GLY A 598 -23.26 33.73 -7.15
N SER A 599 -24.04 32.84 -6.52
CA SER A 599 -24.11 31.41 -6.90
C SER A 599 -25.41 31.05 -7.64
N GLN A 600 -26.41 31.92 -7.62
CA GLN A 600 -27.73 31.65 -8.20
C GLN A 600 -27.70 31.72 -9.73
N PHE A 601 -28.44 30.83 -10.38
CA PHE A 601 -28.61 30.82 -11.83
C PHE A 601 -30.00 30.33 -12.22
N PHE A 602 -30.39 30.59 -13.46
CA PHE A 602 -31.66 30.14 -14.02
C PHE A 602 -31.49 29.54 -15.41
N ILE A 603 -32.44 28.67 -15.77
CA ILE A 603 -32.56 28.06 -17.10
C ILE A 603 -33.87 28.57 -17.72
N THR A 604 -33.80 29.19 -18.90
CA THR A 604 -34.99 29.67 -19.60
C THR A 604 -35.76 28.53 -20.28
N THR A 605 -37.08 28.62 -20.34
CA THR A 605 -37.93 27.64 -21.04
C THR A 605 -38.54 28.21 -22.33
N THR A 606 -38.40 29.53 -22.54
CA THR A 606 -38.76 30.25 -23.77
C THR A 606 -37.64 31.21 -24.18
N ALA A 607 -37.75 31.83 -25.35
CA ALA A 607 -36.90 32.95 -25.73
C ALA A 607 -37.24 34.18 -24.87
N THR A 608 -36.23 34.79 -24.25
CA THR A 608 -36.39 35.95 -23.34
C THR A 608 -35.43 37.10 -23.70
N PRO A 609 -35.52 37.73 -24.89
CA PRO A 609 -34.53 38.72 -25.35
C PRO A 609 -34.41 39.97 -24.45
N TRP A 610 -35.41 40.26 -23.60
CA TRP A 610 -35.37 41.39 -22.67
C TRP A 610 -34.40 41.21 -21.49
N LEU A 611 -33.81 40.01 -21.34
CA LEU A 611 -32.75 39.68 -20.38
C LEU A 611 -31.35 39.86 -20.97
N ASP A 612 -31.23 40.06 -22.29
CA ASP A 612 -29.95 40.30 -22.95
C ASP A 612 -29.27 41.54 -22.37
N LYS A 613 -27.96 41.43 -22.14
CA LYS A 613 -27.13 42.48 -21.50
C LYS A 613 -27.59 42.89 -20.09
N LYS A 614 -28.38 42.04 -19.42
CA LYS A 614 -28.73 42.18 -18.00
C LYS A 614 -28.27 40.99 -17.15
N HIS A 615 -28.28 39.80 -17.74
CA HIS A 615 -27.83 38.56 -17.10
C HIS A 615 -26.74 37.90 -17.94
N THR A 616 -25.66 37.48 -17.30
CA THR A 616 -24.56 36.77 -17.95
C THR A 616 -24.98 35.38 -18.37
N ILE A 617 -24.91 35.12 -19.68
CA ILE A 617 -25.14 33.79 -20.26
C ILE A 617 -23.82 33.01 -20.17
N PHE A 618 -23.82 31.89 -19.47
CA PHE A 618 -22.61 31.07 -19.30
C PHE A 618 -22.78 29.62 -19.77
N GLY A 619 -23.99 29.22 -20.18
CA GLY A 619 -24.21 27.88 -20.73
C GLY A 619 -25.55 27.69 -21.43
N ARG A 620 -25.77 26.47 -21.92
CA ARG A 620 -26.97 26.04 -22.64
C ARG A 620 -27.25 24.57 -22.37
N VAL A 621 -28.51 24.20 -22.16
CA VAL A 621 -28.89 22.78 -22.07
C VAL A 621 -28.79 22.13 -23.45
N ILE A 622 -28.10 21.00 -23.53
CA ILE A 622 -27.91 20.18 -24.74
C ILE A 622 -28.75 18.89 -24.73
N SER A 623 -28.98 18.31 -23.55
CA SER A 623 -29.78 17.10 -23.34
C SER A 623 -30.51 17.17 -21.99
N GLY A 624 -31.60 16.43 -21.82
CA GLY A 624 -32.47 16.54 -20.64
C GLY A 624 -33.52 17.64 -20.73
N LEU A 625 -33.92 18.04 -21.94
CA LEU A 625 -34.95 19.07 -22.17
C LEU A 625 -36.31 18.68 -21.56
N GLU A 626 -36.62 17.39 -21.58
CA GLU A 626 -37.81 16.81 -20.95
C GLU A 626 -37.82 16.98 -19.43
N VAL A 627 -36.64 16.95 -18.78
CA VAL A 627 -36.49 17.19 -17.34
C VAL A 627 -36.76 18.66 -17.02
N VAL A 628 -36.16 19.58 -17.79
CA VAL A 628 -36.41 21.03 -17.64
C VAL A 628 -37.90 21.35 -17.79
N HIS A 629 -38.55 20.76 -18.80
CA HIS A 629 -39.99 20.95 -19.02
C HIS A 629 -40.85 20.25 -17.95
N ALA A 630 -40.40 19.13 -17.38
CA ALA A 630 -41.08 18.50 -16.25
C ALA A 630 -41.04 19.39 -15.00
N ILE A 631 -39.88 19.97 -14.69
CA ILE A 631 -39.70 20.93 -13.58
C ILE A 631 -40.60 22.16 -13.79
N GLU A 632 -40.63 22.70 -15.01
CA GLU A 632 -41.45 23.86 -15.38
C GLU A 632 -42.95 23.67 -15.11
N ASN A 633 -43.47 22.44 -15.30
CA ASN A 633 -44.90 22.14 -15.18
C ASN A 633 -45.33 21.70 -13.77
N VAL A 634 -44.44 21.74 -12.78
CA VAL A 634 -44.80 21.44 -11.39
C VAL A 634 -45.71 22.53 -10.82
N LYS A 635 -46.65 22.12 -9.95
CA LYS A 635 -47.54 23.06 -9.26
C LYS A 635 -46.72 23.94 -8.30
N THR A 636 -46.85 25.26 -8.47
CA THR A 636 -46.21 26.26 -7.62
C THR A 636 -47.21 27.00 -6.74
N ASN A 637 -46.72 27.60 -5.66
CA ASN A 637 -47.48 28.45 -4.76
C ASN A 637 -47.58 29.90 -5.30
N LYS A 638 -48.13 30.82 -4.51
CA LYS A 638 -48.25 32.24 -4.89
C LYS A 638 -46.91 32.99 -5.04
N THR A 639 -45.80 32.40 -4.59
CA THR A 639 -44.44 32.97 -4.70
C THR A 639 -43.61 32.24 -5.75
N ASP A 640 -44.27 31.54 -6.69
CA ASP A 640 -43.63 30.74 -7.74
C ASP A 640 -42.73 29.60 -7.22
N LYS A 641 -42.85 29.21 -5.94
CA LYS A 641 -42.09 28.10 -5.34
C LYS A 641 -42.87 26.79 -5.52
N PRO A 642 -42.25 25.70 -6.01
CA PRO A 642 -42.89 24.38 -6.09
C PRO A 642 -43.49 23.91 -4.75
N TYR A 643 -44.63 23.22 -4.79
CA TYR A 643 -45.18 22.58 -3.58
C TYR A 643 -44.36 21.37 -3.12
N GLU A 644 -43.80 20.65 -4.08
CA GLU A 644 -42.87 19.54 -3.84
C GLU A 644 -41.47 20.01 -4.20
N ASP A 645 -40.55 19.93 -3.24
CA ASP A 645 -39.19 20.42 -3.43
C ASP A 645 -38.45 19.56 -4.46
N ILE A 646 -38.03 20.19 -5.55
CA ILE A 646 -37.11 19.61 -6.52
C ILE A 646 -35.71 20.09 -6.15
N LYS A 647 -34.78 19.16 -5.96
CA LYS A 647 -33.41 19.44 -5.52
C LYS A 647 -32.38 18.92 -6.50
N ILE A 648 -31.24 19.59 -6.51
CA ILE A 648 -30.02 19.10 -7.15
C ILE A 648 -29.40 18.05 -6.22
N ILE A 649 -29.10 16.87 -6.78
CA ILE A 649 -28.42 15.78 -6.09
C ILE A 649 -26.91 16.01 -6.18
N ASN A 650 -26.39 16.22 -7.38
CA ASN A 650 -24.98 16.53 -7.63
C ASN A 650 -24.85 17.25 -8.99
N VAL A 651 -23.71 17.89 -9.23
CA VAL A 651 -23.34 18.45 -10.53
C VAL A 651 -21.98 17.90 -10.93
N ASP A 652 -21.95 17.07 -11.97
CA ASP A 652 -20.73 16.54 -12.55
C ASP A 652 -20.22 17.51 -13.63
N VAL A 653 -18.91 17.77 -13.65
CA VAL A 653 -18.28 18.71 -14.58
C VAL A 653 -17.20 17.98 -15.36
N GLU A 654 -17.28 18.06 -16.68
CA GLU A 654 -16.38 17.38 -17.64
C GLU A 654 -15.40 18.33 -18.31
#